data_AF-A0A949F9B2-F1
#
_entry.id   AF-A0A949F9B2-F1
#
_cell.length_a   1.000
_cell.length_b   1.000
_cell.length_c   1.000
_cell.angle_alpha   90.00
_cell.angle_beta   90.00
_cell.angle_gamma   90.00
#
_symmetry.space_group_name_H-M   'P 1'
#
loop_
_entity.id
_entity.type
_entity.pdbx_description
1 polymer ?
#
loop_
_entity_poly.entity_id
_entity_poly.type
_entity_poly.pdbx_seq_one_letter_code
_entity_poly.pdbx_strand_id
1 'polypeptide(L)'
;ERIVTSKGVLKFELMNLDKALQGLFLYDAGDLIDGLITQHAKGELNLESLLNMVYLFGIAVDLNGVGSRTMTEFSAIAINPNITLLQLKDVCTVVHDEYRLTLKEFDTRYDRIIFKLEKKNKLRELHSRLFRYILRSETELRLFMDAIDLLEQKVSGMIKDGDNLLPREVSDENLQIFHLHNAYGLTYEMLLQITGIYGGKANSLVCAFLSGLSVPEAFFIPPLWIKEHASEIEFFYEALSHNVTILEEHIGESKFGNKENPLLISVRSGAAVSFPVAMITIPFLGINDDIAKAIARSTGNEWFAYDAYRRFLEAYAMHVFNMDFEVFDTIIDTRKEKLGIQYKDQLSDKEMWKLAMSYKRAIIEAGYRDELKKALNDPHYAFLQAALSVIDSWFSSEAIIQRKMKGITDDWGTGVIVQRMVFGNFRNYEPKNKEKNSATAVLFSIDQVTRDKMVSGEYYPNAYGDDVVAGRVGVKSSSGLKNYFSLDVCDKITRGVERLHNTRRFPQEVEVTVEKGKVWWLQSRNMHLIGLDKYRPFLDAKEPIARGHGMSGDTFIGKVIFNIEDAIDAKKEADLQGLDGVILVTREGDLPKDVTVEQIDNINAFISTHGGITTHLAQVAILNNSSAILGVNNLEVLAKKNYAVIGRHTIRKGDILSMDAHPLRGLIYLGIKTRAEDIIQKLSSKVIRSGA
;
A
#
# COMPACT_ATOMS: atom_id res chain seq x y z
N GLU A 1 25.92 16.11 3.38
CA GLU A 1 25.69 17.58 3.33
C GLU A 1 26.16 18.14 1.99
N ARG A 2 25.43 19.11 1.41
CA ARG A 2 25.84 19.88 0.22
C ARG A 2 26.69 21.07 0.67
N ILE A 3 27.92 21.21 0.17
CA ILE A 3 28.65 22.48 0.24
C ILE A 3 28.48 23.20 -1.09
N VAL A 4 27.78 24.33 -1.08
CA VAL A 4 27.70 25.27 -2.20
C VAL A 4 28.94 26.16 -2.15
N THR A 5 29.76 26.14 -3.20
CA THR A 5 30.83 27.15 -3.38
C THR A 5 30.37 28.25 -4.34
N SER A 6 30.90 29.44 -4.12
CA SER A 6 30.50 30.74 -4.69
C SER A 6 30.63 30.92 -6.21
N LYS A 7 30.84 29.84 -6.99
CA LYS A 7 31.06 29.91 -8.45
C LYS A 7 30.16 29.03 -9.32
N GLY A 8 29.08 28.47 -8.80
CA GLY A 8 27.97 27.96 -9.63
C GLY A 8 28.29 26.81 -10.59
N VAL A 9 29.41 26.09 -10.43
CA VAL A 9 29.72 24.88 -11.20
C VAL A 9 29.61 23.66 -10.28
N LEU A 10 28.63 22.79 -10.54
CA LEU A 10 28.52 21.47 -9.93
C LEU A 10 29.65 20.58 -10.47
N LYS A 11 30.72 20.48 -9.70
CA LYS A 11 31.81 19.53 -9.94
C LYS A 11 31.61 18.35 -8.98
N PHE A 12 31.22 17.19 -9.50
CA PHE A 12 31.27 15.95 -8.73
C PHE A 12 32.74 15.53 -8.61
N GLU A 13 33.40 15.96 -7.54
CA GLU A 13 34.67 15.36 -7.14
C GLU A 13 34.38 14.11 -6.31
N LEU A 14 35.01 13.00 -6.71
CA LEU A 14 35.10 11.70 -6.03
C LEU A 14 35.81 11.80 -4.66
N MET A 15 35.65 12.89 -3.93
CA MET A 15 36.11 13.03 -2.56
C MET A 15 34.95 12.69 -1.62
N ASN A 16 35.23 11.71 -0.74
CA ASN A 16 34.44 11.23 0.39
C ASN A 16 33.49 10.04 0.18
N LEU A 17 33.73 9.17 -0.81
CA LEU A 17 33.31 7.77 -0.61
C LEU A 17 34.08 7.18 0.59
N ASP A 18 35.36 7.53 0.75
CA ASP A 18 36.17 7.08 1.89
C ASP A 18 35.72 7.63 3.24
N LYS A 19 35.29 8.89 3.35
CA LYS A 19 34.73 9.41 4.62
C LYS A 19 33.29 8.94 4.87
N ALA A 20 32.49 8.71 3.82
CA ALA A 20 31.17 8.11 3.97
C ALA A 20 31.26 6.63 4.40
N LEU A 21 32.20 5.88 3.81
CA LEU A 21 32.54 4.53 4.25
C LEU A 21 33.15 4.56 5.67
N GLN A 22 34.08 5.47 5.98
CA GLN A 22 34.65 5.60 7.33
C GLN A 22 33.63 6.01 8.40
N GLY A 23 32.62 6.82 8.06
CA GLY A 23 31.52 7.19 8.95
C GLY A 23 30.46 6.10 9.15
N LEU A 24 30.41 5.10 8.25
CA LEU A 24 29.58 3.90 8.36
C LEU A 24 30.16 2.87 9.36
N PHE A 25 31.35 3.10 9.93
CA PHE A 25 32.06 2.12 10.74
C PHE A 25 32.10 2.46 12.25
N LEU A 26 31.13 3.25 12.76
CA LEU A 26 31.24 3.89 14.08
C LEU A 26 30.55 3.19 15.26
N TYR A 27 29.85 2.06 15.08
CA TYR A 27 29.28 1.34 16.21
C TYR A 27 29.97 0.01 16.45
N ASP A 28 30.50 -0.12 17.67
CA ASP A 28 31.03 -1.33 18.32
C ASP A 28 29.91 -2.32 18.66
N ALA A 29 28.93 -2.47 17.76
CA ALA A 29 27.94 -3.54 17.85
C ALA A 29 28.67 -4.89 17.90
N GLY A 30 29.81 -5.01 17.22
CA GLY A 30 30.67 -6.20 17.24
C GLY A 30 31.02 -6.68 18.65
N ASP A 31 31.55 -5.80 19.51
CA ASP A 31 31.91 -6.17 20.89
C ASP A 31 30.69 -6.56 21.74
N LEU A 32 29.56 -5.89 21.53
CA LEU A 32 28.30 -6.22 22.22
C LEU A 32 27.72 -7.56 21.75
N ILE A 33 27.77 -7.81 20.44
CA ILE A 33 27.34 -9.04 19.78
C ILE A 33 28.24 -10.20 20.21
N ASP A 34 29.56 -10.01 20.24
CA ASP A 34 30.54 -11.01 20.69
C ASP A 34 30.31 -11.38 22.16
N GLY A 35 30.00 -10.39 23.00
CA GLY A 35 29.60 -10.60 24.39
C GLY A 35 28.34 -11.46 24.53
N LEU A 36 27.33 -11.23 23.69
CA LEU A 36 26.07 -11.98 23.72
C LEU A 36 26.18 -13.38 23.07
N ILE A 37 26.94 -13.54 21.99
CA ILE A 37 27.30 -14.85 21.42
C ILE A 37 28.03 -15.69 22.47
N THR A 38 28.93 -15.07 23.24
CA THR A 38 29.63 -15.74 24.35
C THR A 38 28.65 -16.18 25.46
N GLN A 39 27.63 -15.38 25.79
CA GLN A 39 26.57 -15.77 26.73
C GLN A 39 25.69 -16.92 26.19
N HIS A 40 25.40 -16.92 24.88
CA HIS A 40 24.69 -18.02 24.22
C HIS A 40 25.47 -19.33 24.32
N ALA A 41 26.78 -19.30 24.03
CA ALA A 41 27.66 -20.46 24.15
C ALA A 41 27.74 -21.02 25.59
N LYS A 42 27.45 -20.20 26.61
CA LYS A 42 27.39 -20.58 28.03
C LYS A 42 26.00 -21.04 28.51
N GLY A 43 24.97 -20.95 27.66
CA GLY A 43 23.58 -21.26 28.04
C GLY A 43 22.92 -20.21 28.94
N GLU A 44 23.49 -19.01 29.04
CA GLU A 44 23.04 -17.94 29.95
C GLU A 44 22.09 -16.94 29.26
N LEU A 45 21.75 -17.17 27.98
CA LEU A 45 20.98 -16.24 27.18
C LEU A 45 19.49 -16.27 27.56
N ASN A 46 19.05 -15.33 28.40
CA ASN A 46 17.64 -15.17 28.77
C ASN A 46 16.83 -14.44 27.64
N LEU A 47 15.50 -14.37 27.77
CA LEU A 47 14.64 -13.75 26.74
C LEU A 47 14.95 -12.24 26.58
N GLU A 48 15.17 -11.54 27.69
CA GLU A 48 15.47 -10.11 27.69
C GLU A 48 16.74 -9.77 26.91
N SER A 49 17.82 -10.54 27.10
CA SER A 49 19.07 -10.41 26.35
C SER A 49 18.85 -10.61 24.85
N LEU A 50 18.00 -11.56 24.44
CA LEU A 50 17.67 -11.80 23.03
C LEU A 50 16.87 -10.64 22.41
N LEU A 51 15.88 -10.11 23.14
CA LEU A 51 15.09 -8.96 22.67
C LEU A 51 15.98 -7.73 22.47
N ASN A 52 16.87 -7.46 23.43
CA ASN A 52 17.83 -6.36 23.34
C ASN A 52 18.83 -6.58 22.19
N MET A 53 19.27 -7.82 21.98
CA MET A 53 20.15 -8.18 20.86
C MET A 53 19.49 -7.85 19.52
N VAL A 54 18.25 -8.32 19.31
CA VAL A 54 17.48 -8.08 18.07
C VAL A 54 17.27 -6.59 17.84
N TYR A 55 16.88 -5.85 18.87
CA TYR A 55 16.74 -4.40 18.79
C TYR A 55 18.03 -3.72 18.34
N LEU A 56 19.16 -4.03 18.98
CA LEU A 56 20.44 -3.38 18.71
C LEU A 56 21.01 -3.75 17.33
N PHE A 57 20.81 -4.99 16.87
CA PHE A 57 21.10 -5.35 15.48
C PHE A 57 20.26 -4.54 14.50
N GLY A 58 18.95 -4.41 14.74
CA GLY A 58 18.07 -3.62 13.89
C GLY A 58 18.51 -2.15 13.77
N ILE A 59 18.98 -1.56 14.88
CA ILE A 59 19.58 -0.22 14.89
C ILE A 59 20.91 -0.18 14.12
N ALA A 60 21.81 -1.13 14.37
CA ALA A 60 23.12 -1.18 13.72
C ALA A 60 22.99 -1.29 12.20
N VAL A 61 22.11 -2.16 11.72
CA VAL A 61 21.86 -2.37 10.30
C VAL A 61 21.19 -1.13 9.64
N ASP A 62 20.36 -0.38 10.37
CA ASP A 62 19.83 0.93 9.92
C ASP A 62 20.96 1.94 9.74
N LEU A 63 21.79 2.11 10.79
CA LEU A 63 22.88 3.08 10.81
C LEU A 63 23.91 2.79 9.71
N ASN A 64 24.21 1.51 9.47
CA ASN A 64 25.10 1.05 8.42
C ASN A 64 24.51 1.19 7.01
N GLY A 65 23.24 1.62 6.89
CA GLY A 65 22.56 1.86 5.62
C GLY A 65 22.31 0.60 4.80
N VAL A 66 22.37 -0.56 5.47
CA VAL A 66 22.19 -1.88 4.86
C VAL A 66 20.73 -2.32 4.96
N GLY A 67 19.99 -1.88 5.98
CA GLY A 67 18.59 -2.27 6.22
C GLY A 67 17.52 -1.33 5.66
N SER A 68 16.28 -1.82 5.62
CA SER A 68 15.09 -0.99 5.47
C SER A 68 14.68 -0.40 6.82
N ARG A 69 14.08 0.80 6.83
CA ARG A 69 13.54 1.40 8.07
C ARG A 69 12.50 0.50 8.74
N THR A 70 11.72 -0.23 7.95
CA THR A 70 10.72 -1.21 8.43
C THR A 70 11.37 -2.27 9.30
N MET A 71 12.50 -2.84 8.87
CA MET A 71 13.21 -3.87 9.63
C MET A 71 13.65 -3.35 11.02
N THR A 72 14.12 -2.11 11.09
CA THR A 72 14.50 -1.44 12.34
C THR A 72 13.30 -1.17 13.24
N GLU A 73 12.17 -0.71 12.67
CA GLU A 73 10.93 -0.50 13.41
C GLU A 73 10.43 -1.81 14.04
N PHE A 74 10.39 -2.90 13.27
CA PHE A 74 9.97 -4.21 13.79
C PHE A 74 10.93 -4.78 14.84
N SER A 75 12.24 -4.52 14.69
CA SER A 75 13.23 -4.88 15.72
C SER A 75 13.03 -4.10 17.01
N ALA A 76 12.61 -2.84 16.94
CA ALA A 76 12.25 -2.03 18.11
C ALA A 76 10.96 -2.52 18.77
N ILE A 77 9.97 -2.98 18.00
CA ILE A 77 8.73 -3.52 18.56
C ILE A 77 9.03 -4.71 19.51
N ALA A 78 10.09 -5.49 19.27
CA ALA A 78 10.50 -6.58 20.14
C ALA A 78 10.76 -6.18 21.60
N ILE A 79 11.18 -4.94 21.86
CA ILE A 79 11.41 -4.43 23.22
C ILE A 79 10.20 -3.71 23.82
N ASN A 80 9.07 -3.62 23.10
CA ASN A 80 7.85 -3.02 23.62
C ASN A 80 7.34 -3.82 24.85
N PRO A 81 7.04 -3.18 25.99
CA PRO A 81 6.57 -3.90 27.18
C PRO A 81 5.18 -4.55 26.99
N ASN A 82 4.40 -4.10 26.01
CA ASN A 82 3.02 -4.56 25.76
C ASN A 82 2.91 -5.64 24.68
N ILE A 83 4.02 -6.10 24.11
CA ILE A 83 3.99 -7.10 23.04
C ILE A 83 3.66 -8.49 23.59
N THR A 84 2.76 -9.22 22.94
CA THR A 84 2.47 -10.63 23.29
C THR A 84 3.51 -11.57 22.66
N LEU A 85 3.63 -12.80 23.17
CA LEU A 85 4.51 -13.81 22.57
C LEU A 85 4.11 -14.16 21.12
N LEU A 86 2.80 -14.14 20.81
CA LEU A 86 2.31 -14.35 19.44
C LEU A 86 2.69 -13.19 18.52
N GLN A 87 2.51 -11.94 18.97
CA GLN A 87 2.94 -10.75 18.21
C GLN A 87 4.46 -10.75 17.99
N LEU A 88 5.25 -11.19 18.98
CA LEU A 88 6.70 -11.29 18.87
C LEU A 88 7.14 -12.32 17.81
N LYS A 89 6.40 -13.43 17.69
CA LYS A 89 6.62 -14.40 16.60
C LYS A 89 6.34 -13.78 15.22
N ASP A 90 5.27 -12.99 15.10
CA ASP A 90 4.99 -12.26 13.86
C ASP A 90 6.10 -11.24 13.53
N VAL A 91 6.62 -10.55 14.54
CA VAL A 91 7.76 -9.62 14.38
C VAL A 91 8.96 -10.34 13.77
N CYS A 92 9.34 -11.52 14.29
CA CYS A 92 10.42 -12.33 13.70
C CYS A 92 10.14 -12.62 12.22
N THR A 93 8.93 -13.06 11.90
CA THR A 93 8.51 -13.38 10.52
C THR A 93 8.66 -12.17 9.59
N VAL A 94 8.18 -10.99 10.02
CA VAL A 94 8.26 -9.76 9.22
C VAL A 94 9.72 -9.33 9.01
N VAL A 95 10.57 -9.45 10.05
CA VAL A 95 12.00 -9.15 9.93
C VAL A 95 12.68 -10.09 8.92
N HIS A 96 12.36 -11.40 8.94
CA HIS A 96 12.86 -12.36 7.95
C HIS A 96 12.48 -11.99 6.51
N ASP A 97 11.25 -11.54 6.29
CA ASP A 97 10.79 -11.18 4.94
C ASP A 97 11.45 -9.88 4.45
N GLU A 98 11.54 -8.86 5.30
CA GLU A 98 12.25 -7.61 4.99
C GLU A 98 13.74 -7.84 4.73
N TYR A 99 14.36 -8.76 5.47
CA TYR A 99 15.73 -9.20 5.23
C TYR A 99 15.93 -9.78 3.83
N ARG A 100 15.08 -10.72 3.42
CA ARG A 100 15.14 -11.35 2.09
C ARG A 100 15.01 -10.32 0.97
N LEU A 101 14.10 -9.37 1.12
CA LEU A 101 13.90 -8.27 0.17
C LEU A 101 15.13 -7.35 0.10
N THR A 102 15.69 -7.03 1.26
CA THR A 102 16.87 -6.17 1.39
C THR A 102 18.09 -6.80 0.73
N LEU A 103 18.37 -8.09 1.00
CA LEU A 103 19.46 -8.83 0.36
C LEU A 103 19.33 -8.84 -1.16
N LYS A 104 18.14 -9.18 -1.67
CA LYS A 104 17.90 -9.23 -3.12
C LYS A 104 18.20 -7.88 -3.80
N GLU A 105 17.77 -6.79 -3.16
CA GLU A 105 18.02 -5.43 -3.66
C GLU A 105 19.51 -5.06 -3.55
N PHE A 106 20.20 -5.50 -2.49
CA PHE A 106 21.62 -5.27 -2.29
C PHE A 106 22.47 -5.94 -3.38
N ASP A 107 22.23 -7.22 -3.68
CA ASP A 107 22.89 -7.97 -4.76
C ASP A 107 22.68 -7.31 -6.12
N THR A 108 21.42 -6.96 -6.42
CA THR A 108 21.04 -6.32 -7.69
C THR A 108 21.76 -4.99 -7.88
N ARG A 109 21.90 -4.18 -6.82
CA ARG A 109 22.64 -2.91 -6.86
C ARG A 109 24.12 -3.14 -7.08
N TYR A 110 24.69 -4.13 -6.41
CA TYR A 110 26.10 -4.47 -6.57
C TYR A 110 26.44 -4.87 -7.99
N ASP A 111 25.69 -5.82 -8.58
CA ASP A 111 25.91 -6.29 -9.96
C ASP A 111 25.88 -5.13 -10.96
N ARG A 112 24.94 -4.19 -10.80
CA ARG A 112 24.85 -2.98 -11.64
C ARG A 112 26.06 -2.07 -11.47
N ILE A 113 26.54 -1.88 -10.24
CA ILE A 113 27.73 -1.07 -9.96
C ILE A 113 28.95 -1.72 -10.60
N ILE A 114 29.17 -3.02 -10.37
CA ILE A 114 30.28 -3.80 -10.93
C ILE A 114 30.28 -3.73 -12.46
N PHE A 115 29.15 -4.00 -13.10
CA PHE A 115 29.01 -3.92 -14.56
C PHE A 115 29.40 -2.52 -15.12
N LYS A 116 29.06 -1.45 -14.40
CA LYS A 116 29.46 -0.07 -14.78
C LYS A 116 30.94 0.21 -14.52
N LEU A 117 31.53 -0.39 -13.48
CA LEU A 117 32.93 -0.22 -13.10
C LEU A 117 33.87 -1.03 -14.01
N GLU A 118 33.50 -2.25 -14.43
CA GLU A 118 34.30 -3.10 -15.32
C GLU A 118 34.54 -2.48 -16.70
N LYS A 119 33.64 -1.60 -17.16
CA LYS A 119 33.85 -0.81 -18.39
C LYS A 119 34.95 0.25 -18.27
N LYS A 120 35.57 0.45 -17.10
CA LYS A 120 36.62 1.44 -16.85
C LYS A 120 37.81 0.82 -16.09
N ASN A 121 38.88 0.49 -16.81
CA ASN A 121 40.12 -0.17 -16.34
C ASN A 121 40.90 0.49 -15.16
N LYS A 122 40.38 1.54 -14.51
CA LYS A 122 41.06 2.28 -13.41
C LYS A 122 40.48 2.04 -12.00
N LEU A 123 39.59 1.06 -11.81
CA LEU A 123 38.76 0.97 -10.59
C LEU A 123 38.98 -0.27 -9.70
N ARG A 124 40.13 -0.96 -9.81
CA ARG A 124 40.43 -2.15 -8.97
C ARG A 124 40.41 -1.87 -7.46
N GLU A 125 40.91 -0.72 -7.02
CA GLU A 125 40.90 -0.37 -5.59
C GLU A 125 39.48 -0.09 -5.08
N LEU A 126 38.66 0.59 -5.88
CA LEU A 126 37.25 0.83 -5.57
C LEU A 126 36.48 -0.49 -5.50
N HIS A 127 36.76 -1.41 -6.43
CA HIS A 127 36.19 -2.76 -6.44
C HIS A 127 36.51 -3.53 -5.15
N SER A 128 37.77 -3.59 -4.74
CA SER A 128 38.16 -4.28 -3.50
C SER A 128 37.56 -3.66 -2.23
N ARG A 129 37.37 -2.33 -2.20
CA ARG A 129 36.70 -1.64 -1.08
C ARG A 129 35.20 -1.95 -1.05
N LEU A 130 34.53 -1.90 -2.20
CA LEU A 130 33.11 -2.22 -2.34
C LEU A 130 32.84 -3.68 -1.95
N PHE A 131 33.66 -4.61 -2.43
CA PHE A 131 33.56 -6.03 -2.10
C PHE A 131 33.71 -6.30 -0.61
N ARG A 132 34.67 -5.66 0.08
CA ARG A 132 34.82 -5.78 1.53
C ARG A 132 33.64 -5.23 2.32
N TYR A 133 33.08 -4.10 1.87
CA TYR A 133 31.87 -3.54 2.47
C TYR A 133 30.71 -4.55 2.37
N ILE A 134 30.52 -5.15 1.20
CA ILE A 134 29.45 -6.13 0.94
C ILE A 134 29.59 -7.38 1.78
N LEU A 135 30.76 -8.00 1.79
CA LEU A 135 31.00 -9.19 2.61
C LEU A 135 30.72 -8.91 4.09
N ARG A 136 31.14 -7.75 4.59
CA ARG A 136 30.85 -7.34 5.96
C ARG A 136 29.35 -7.13 6.18
N SER A 137 28.67 -6.40 5.29
CA SER A 137 27.23 -6.16 5.37
C SER A 137 26.43 -7.47 5.34
N GLU A 138 26.77 -8.41 4.47
CA GLU A 138 26.19 -9.77 4.43
C GLU A 138 26.43 -10.54 5.73
N THR A 139 27.60 -10.36 6.35
CA THR A 139 27.94 -11.02 7.61
C THR A 139 27.13 -10.45 8.77
N GLU A 140 27.04 -9.12 8.89
CA GLU A 140 26.20 -8.42 9.88
C GLU A 140 24.72 -8.81 9.73
N LEU A 141 24.25 -8.83 8.49
CA LEU A 141 22.92 -9.30 8.11
C LEU A 141 22.69 -10.75 8.55
N ARG A 142 23.63 -11.66 8.29
CA ARG A 142 23.51 -13.06 8.69
C ARG A 142 23.47 -13.24 10.21
N LEU A 143 24.36 -12.56 10.94
CA LEU A 143 24.37 -12.59 12.40
C LEU A 143 23.06 -12.08 13.00
N PHE A 144 22.49 -11.04 12.40
CA PHE A 144 21.17 -10.55 12.79
C PHE A 144 20.09 -11.62 12.58
N MET A 145 20.13 -12.35 11.46
CA MET A 145 19.18 -13.44 11.23
C MET A 145 19.35 -14.59 12.20
N ASP A 146 20.58 -14.98 12.54
CA ASP A 146 20.84 -16.00 13.56
C ASP A 146 20.21 -15.59 14.91
N ALA A 147 20.26 -14.29 15.27
CA ALA A 147 19.62 -13.77 16.47
C ALA A 147 18.08 -13.84 16.42
N ILE A 148 17.49 -13.54 15.26
CA ILE A 148 16.04 -13.65 15.04
C ILE A 148 15.59 -15.11 15.13
N ASP A 149 16.33 -16.04 14.51
CA ASP A 149 16.05 -17.48 14.55
C ASP A 149 16.08 -18.01 15.99
N LEU A 150 17.08 -17.61 16.78
CA LEU A 150 17.18 -17.95 18.20
C LEU A 150 16.01 -17.39 19.02
N LEU A 151 15.60 -16.15 18.75
CA LEU A 151 14.45 -15.53 19.39
C LEU A 151 13.17 -16.29 19.05
N GLU A 152 12.93 -16.59 17.76
CA GLU A 152 11.76 -17.34 17.30
C GLU A 152 11.71 -18.73 17.94
N GLN A 153 12.83 -19.44 18.02
CA GLN A 153 12.91 -20.76 18.66
C GLN A 153 12.52 -20.68 20.13
N LYS A 154 13.01 -19.68 20.86
CA LYS A 154 12.71 -19.48 22.29
C LYS A 154 11.25 -19.12 22.52
N VAL A 155 10.73 -18.15 21.76
CA VAL A 155 9.32 -17.73 21.80
C VAL A 155 8.39 -18.89 21.47
N SER A 156 8.70 -19.66 20.42
CA SER A 156 7.94 -20.85 20.04
C SER A 156 7.97 -21.95 21.10
N GLY A 157 9.06 -22.07 21.88
CA GLY A 157 9.13 -22.96 23.04
C GLY A 157 8.17 -22.52 24.14
N MET A 158 8.24 -21.25 24.54
CA MET A 158 7.38 -20.69 25.60
C MET A 158 5.89 -20.77 25.26
N ILE A 159 5.51 -20.50 24.01
CA ILE A 159 4.11 -20.64 23.55
C ILE A 159 3.63 -22.09 23.69
N LYS A 160 4.48 -23.10 23.41
CA LYS A 160 4.13 -24.51 23.59
C LYS A 160 3.96 -24.89 25.05
N ASP A 161 4.69 -24.25 25.94
CA ASP A 161 4.64 -24.47 27.39
C ASP A 161 3.42 -23.79 28.06
N GLY A 162 2.63 -23.02 27.30
CA GLY A 162 1.38 -22.39 27.75
C GLY A 162 1.53 -20.96 28.28
N ASP A 163 2.72 -20.35 28.15
CA ASP A 163 2.96 -18.95 28.48
C ASP A 163 2.38 -18.05 27.37
N ASN A 164 1.52 -17.08 27.76
CA ASN A 164 0.93 -16.11 26.83
C ASN A 164 1.34 -14.66 27.10
N LEU A 165 2.04 -14.38 28.20
CA LEU A 165 2.40 -13.03 28.65
C LEU A 165 3.90 -12.90 28.90
N LEU A 166 4.49 -11.79 28.48
CA LEU A 166 5.86 -11.45 28.85
C LEU A 166 5.92 -11.07 30.35
N PRO A 167 6.96 -11.47 31.09
CA PRO A 167 7.13 -11.14 32.51
C PRO A 167 7.66 -9.71 32.70
N ARG A 168 7.05 -8.71 32.06
CA ARG A 168 7.41 -7.28 32.18
C ARG A 168 6.28 -6.49 32.83
N GLU A 169 6.63 -5.56 33.71
CA GLU A 169 5.68 -4.55 34.18
C GLU A 169 5.29 -3.65 33.00
N VAL A 170 4.00 -3.61 32.70
CA VAL A 170 3.42 -2.72 31.69
C VAL A 170 3.33 -1.32 32.27
N SER A 171 3.97 -0.34 31.63
CA SER A 171 3.77 1.07 31.97
C SER A 171 2.79 1.72 30.97
N ASP A 172 1.79 2.41 31.51
CA ASP A 172 0.70 3.04 30.75
C ASP A 172 1.13 4.31 29.99
N GLU A 173 2.33 4.84 30.26
CA GLU A 173 2.73 6.19 29.85
C GLU A 173 2.76 6.42 28.33
N ASN A 174 2.76 5.36 27.51
CA ASN A 174 2.87 5.44 26.04
C ASN A 174 1.64 4.95 25.25
N LEU A 175 0.52 4.65 25.91
CA LEU A 175 -0.68 4.04 25.29
C LEU A 175 -1.86 5.00 25.06
N GLN A 176 -1.58 6.29 24.97
CA GLN A 176 -2.63 7.31 24.88
C GLN A 176 -3.03 7.62 23.44
N ILE A 177 -4.14 8.33 23.25
CA ILE A 177 -4.48 8.88 21.94
C ILE A 177 -3.42 9.90 21.53
N PHE A 178 -2.78 9.67 20.38
CA PHE A 178 -1.66 10.49 19.92
C PHE A 178 -2.10 11.44 18.80
N HIS A 179 -1.83 12.73 18.97
CA HIS A 179 -2.05 13.75 17.94
C HIS A 179 -0.79 14.02 17.13
N LEU A 180 -0.93 14.12 15.80
CA LEU A 180 0.20 14.27 14.87
C LEU A 180 1.05 15.51 15.15
N HIS A 181 0.44 16.63 15.55
CA HIS A 181 1.17 17.87 15.85
C HIS A 181 2.15 17.71 17.02
N ASN A 182 1.96 16.72 17.90
CA ASN A 182 2.88 16.42 19.01
C ASN A 182 4.12 15.61 18.56
N ALA A 183 4.22 15.23 17.29
CA ALA A 183 5.33 14.41 16.78
C ALA A 183 6.71 15.04 16.97
N TYR A 184 6.84 16.37 16.97
CA TYR A 184 8.12 17.03 17.22
C TYR A 184 8.68 16.79 18.63
N GLY A 185 7.85 16.36 19.58
CA GLY A 185 8.26 15.99 20.93
C GLY A 185 8.75 14.54 21.07
N LEU A 186 8.67 13.73 20.01
CA LEU A 186 9.06 12.32 20.09
C LEU A 186 10.58 12.15 20.16
N THR A 187 11.04 11.28 21.06
CA THR A 187 12.40 10.76 21.02
C THR A 187 12.55 9.77 19.85
N TYR A 188 13.79 9.46 19.47
CA TYR A 188 14.06 8.48 18.42
C TYR A 188 13.52 7.08 18.77
N GLU A 189 13.60 6.69 20.04
CA GLU A 189 13.08 5.42 20.53
C GLU A 189 11.55 5.36 20.43
N MET A 190 10.86 6.42 20.86
CA MET A 190 9.39 6.51 20.73
C MET A 190 8.95 6.47 19.26
N LEU A 191 9.71 7.13 18.36
CA LEU A 191 9.43 7.11 16.92
C LEU A 191 9.47 5.68 16.36
N LEU A 192 10.41 4.85 16.81
CA LEU A 192 10.50 3.46 16.36
C LEU A 192 9.35 2.59 16.87
N GLN A 193 8.74 2.94 18.01
CA GLN A 193 7.60 2.24 18.58
C GLN A 193 6.26 2.58 17.92
N ILE A 194 6.17 3.67 17.13
CA ILE A 194 4.89 4.14 16.53
C ILE A 194 4.22 3.03 15.71
N THR A 195 4.98 2.25 14.94
CA THR A 195 4.42 1.14 14.14
C THR A 195 3.77 0.08 15.02
N GLY A 196 4.37 -0.26 16.17
CA GLY A 196 3.84 -1.27 17.09
C GLY A 196 2.64 -0.80 17.91
N ILE A 197 2.59 0.50 18.24
CA ILE A 197 1.54 1.08 19.10
C ILE A 197 0.34 1.58 18.27
N TYR A 198 0.61 2.34 17.20
CA TYR A 198 -0.42 3.05 16.42
C TYR A 198 -0.60 2.52 14.98
N GLY A 199 0.25 1.59 14.56
CA GLY A 199 0.18 0.96 13.25
C GLY A 199 1.05 1.63 12.17
N GLY A 200 1.27 0.91 11.07
CA GLY A 200 2.17 1.34 10.00
C GLY A 200 1.71 2.61 9.26
N LYS A 201 0.39 2.82 9.13
CA LYS A 201 -0.15 4.06 8.53
C LYS A 201 0.06 5.29 9.42
N ALA A 202 -0.08 5.14 10.74
CA ALA A 202 0.22 6.23 11.67
C ALA A 202 1.72 6.59 11.59
N ASN A 203 2.60 5.59 11.62
CA ASN A 203 4.03 5.79 11.44
C ASN A 203 4.37 6.47 10.10
N SER A 204 3.68 6.12 9.02
CA SER A 204 3.80 6.82 7.73
C SER A 204 3.51 8.31 7.85
N LEU A 205 2.42 8.70 8.52
CA LEU A 205 2.03 10.10 8.69
C LEU A 205 3.04 10.86 9.56
N VAL A 206 3.46 10.26 10.68
CA VAL A 206 4.47 10.83 11.60
C VAL A 206 5.79 11.06 10.85
N CYS A 207 6.28 10.06 10.11
CA CYS A 207 7.51 10.16 9.34
C CYS A 207 7.46 11.26 8.27
N ALA A 208 6.33 11.39 7.55
CA ALA A 208 6.14 12.45 6.57
C ALA A 208 6.13 13.83 7.23
N PHE A 209 5.43 13.98 8.35
CA PHE A 209 5.34 15.22 9.11
C PHE A 209 6.71 15.65 9.64
N LEU A 210 7.45 14.75 10.28
CA LEU A 210 8.82 14.99 10.77
C LEU A 210 9.83 15.27 9.65
N SER A 211 9.56 14.81 8.42
CA SER A 211 10.35 15.15 7.22
C SER A 211 10.04 16.57 6.68
N GLY A 212 9.24 17.35 7.40
CA GLY A 212 8.82 18.70 7.03
C GLY A 212 7.87 18.73 5.83
N LEU A 213 7.11 17.66 5.61
CA LEU A 213 6.09 17.58 4.57
C LEU A 213 4.73 18.01 5.13
N SER A 214 3.89 18.61 4.29
CA SER A 214 2.54 19.01 4.68
C SER A 214 1.63 17.78 4.79
N VAL A 215 1.36 17.34 6.01
CA VAL A 215 0.45 16.23 6.31
C VAL A 215 -0.84 16.81 6.89
N PRO A 216 -2.03 16.35 6.49
CA PRO A 216 -3.27 16.78 7.14
C PRO A 216 -3.28 16.37 8.61
N GLU A 217 -3.71 17.29 9.48
CA GLU A 217 -3.85 17.04 10.93
C GLU A 217 -4.63 15.75 11.19
N ALA A 218 -4.15 14.99 12.17
CA ALA A 218 -4.67 13.66 12.49
C ALA A 218 -4.40 13.30 13.95
N PHE A 219 -5.17 12.35 14.46
CA PHE A 219 -4.87 11.65 15.69
C PHE A 219 -5.09 10.14 15.55
N PHE A 220 -4.42 9.37 16.40
CA PHE A 220 -4.36 7.92 16.35
C PHE A 220 -4.78 7.33 17.68
N ILE A 221 -5.71 6.38 17.65
CA ILE A 221 -6.19 5.65 18.81
C ILE A 221 -5.59 4.24 18.74
N PRO A 222 -4.73 3.85 19.69
CA PRO A 222 -4.02 2.57 19.63
C PRO A 222 -4.95 1.40 20.01
N PRO A 223 -4.71 0.17 19.48
CA PRO A 223 -5.55 -1.00 19.74
C PRO A 223 -5.73 -1.31 21.24
N LEU A 224 -4.68 -1.10 22.05
CA LEU A 224 -4.72 -1.41 23.48
C LEU A 224 -5.66 -0.44 24.24
N TRP A 225 -5.58 0.86 23.94
CA TRP A 225 -6.52 1.86 24.50
C TRP A 225 -7.97 1.54 24.10
N ILE A 226 -8.19 1.11 22.86
CA ILE A 226 -9.52 0.67 22.39
C ILE A 226 -10.01 -0.53 23.22
N LYS A 227 -9.16 -1.53 23.42
CA LYS A 227 -9.50 -2.74 24.19
C LYS A 227 -9.93 -2.41 25.62
N GLU A 228 -9.32 -1.40 26.23
CA GLU A 228 -9.60 -0.98 27.61
C GLU A 228 -10.88 -0.14 27.74
N HIS A 229 -11.17 0.70 26.75
CA HIS A 229 -12.20 1.75 26.89
C HIS A 229 -13.43 1.59 26.00
N ALA A 230 -13.36 0.82 24.90
CA ALA A 230 -14.47 0.75 23.92
C ALA A 230 -15.73 0.05 24.45
N SER A 231 -15.64 -0.71 25.56
CA SER A 231 -16.78 -1.31 26.23
C SER A 231 -17.63 -0.28 27.01
N GLU A 232 -17.02 0.82 27.45
CA GLU A 232 -17.70 1.94 28.11
C GLU A 232 -18.10 3.00 27.06
N ILE A 233 -19.20 2.73 26.36
CA ILE A 233 -19.61 3.51 25.16
C ILE A 233 -19.75 5.02 25.42
N GLU A 234 -20.25 5.44 26.59
CA GLU A 234 -20.40 6.86 26.91
C GLU A 234 -19.04 7.55 27.07
N PHE A 235 -18.13 6.93 27.84
CA PHE A 235 -16.75 7.42 27.98
C PHE A 235 -16.04 7.45 26.63
N PHE A 236 -16.19 6.39 25.83
CA PHE A 236 -15.58 6.33 24.51
C PHE A 236 -16.11 7.44 23.60
N TYR A 237 -17.43 7.69 23.58
CA TYR A 237 -18.05 8.79 22.85
C TYR A 237 -17.49 10.16 23.27
N GLU A 238 -17.38 10.41 24.58
CA GLU A 238 -16.82 11.66 25.12
C GLU A 238 -15.35 11.82 24.72
N ALA A 239 -14.54 10.77 24.85
CA ALA A 239 -13.13 10.78 24.48
C ALA A 239 -12.93 11.04 22.98
N LEU A 240 -13.70 10.38 22.12
CA LEU A 240 -13.68 10.61 20.67
C LEU A 240 -14.05 12.07 20.35
N SER A 241 -15.11 12.58 20.97
CA SER A 241 -15.58 13.95 20.76
C SER A 241 -14.57 14.99 21.23
N HIS A 242 -13.95 14.78 22.39
CA HIS A 242 -12.91 15.64 22.94
C HIS A 242 -11.68 15.70 22.01
N ASN A 243 -11.25 14.56 21.47
CA ASN A 243 -10.11 14.52 20.54
C ASN A 243 -10.41 15.18 19.20
N VAL A 244 -11.66 15.20 18.74
CA VAL A 244 -12.06 16.03 17.59
C VAL A 244 -11.92 17.52 17.95
N THR A 245 -12.30 17.95 19.14
CA THR A 245 -12.11 19.35 19.58
C THR A 245 -10.63 19.76 19.56
N ILE A 246 -9.72 18.92 20.07
CA ILE A 246 -8.27 19.17 19.99
C ILE A 246 -7.83 19.29 18.52
N LEU A 247 -8.32 18.39 17.65
CA LEU A 247 -8.03 18.44 16.22
C LEU A 247 -8.49 19.78 15.59
N GLU A 248 -9.67 20.26 15.96
CA GLU A 248 -10.19 21.56 15.47
C GLU A 248 -9.34 22.75 15.92
N GLU A 249 -8.85 22.75 17.16
CA GLU A 249 -8.00 23.83 17.69
C GLU A 249 -6.74 24.04 16.84
N HIS A 250 -6.15 22.94 16.35
CA HIS A 250 -4.99 22.97 15.46
C HIS A 250 -5.33 23.27 14.00
N ILE A 251 -6.54 22.93 13.54
CA ILE A 251 -7.01 23.22 12.19
C ILE A 251 -7.41 24.69 12.01
N GLY A 252 -7.97 25.31 13.05
CA GLY A 252 -8.42 26.70 13.07
C GLY A 252 -9.93 26.85 12.92
N GLU A 253 -10.37 27.56 11.88
CA GLU A 253 -11.76 28.02 11.76
C GLU A 253 -12.78 26.91 11.41
N SER A 254 -12.33 25.79 10.84
CA SER A 254 -13.23 24.71 10.43
C SER A 254 -13.66 23.86 11.64
N LYS A 255 -14.97 23.63 11.76
CA LYS A 255 -15.59 22.95 12.91
C LYS A 255 -16.43 21.75 12.47
N PHE A 256 -16.35 20.66 13.22
CA PHE A 256 -17.00 19.40 12.92
C PHE A 256 -18.52 19.55 13.10
N GLY A 257 -19.28 19.20 12.05
CA GLY A 257 -20.73 19.44 12.02
C GLY A 257 -21.17 20.89 11.76
N ASN A 258 -20.26 21.85 11.64
CA ASN A 258 -20.61 23.24 11.35
C ASN A 258 -21.07 23.41 9.90
N LYS A 259 -22.15 24.17 9.67
CA LYS A 259 -22.72 24.36 8.33
C LYS A 259 -21.96 25.37 7.47
N GLU A 260 -21.36 26.38 8.08
CA GLU A 260 -20.71 27.48 7.35
C GLU A 260 -19.27 27.14 7.00
N ASN A 261 -18.52 26.60 7.96
CA ASN A 261 -17.14 26.16 7.80
C ASN A 261 -16.96 24.72 8.29
N PRO A 262 -17.46 23.72 7.54
CA PRO A 262 -17.43 22.33 7.96
C PRO A 262 -16.01 21.77 7.99
N LEU A 263 -15.65 21.14 9.10
CA LEU A 263 -14.58 20.15 9.15
C LEU A 263 -15.15 18.79 8.76
N LEU A 264 -14.53 18.16 7.75
CA LEU A 264 -14.79 16.76 7.39
C LEU A 264 -13.56 15.93 7.76
N ILE A 265 -13.79 14.73 8.30
CA ILE A 265 -12.73 13.80 8.68
C ILE A 265 -12.86 12.46 7.93
N SER A 266 -11.77 11.72 7.85
CA SER A 266 -11.76 10.30 7.49
C SER A 266 -11.42 9.46 8.72
N VAL A 267 -12.11 8.33 8.86
CA VAL A 267 -11.81 7.31 9.87
C VAL A 267 -11.25 6.08 9.16
N ARG A 268 -10.04 5.64 9.52
CA ARG A 268 -9.28 4.60 8.81
C ARG A 268 -8.74 3.57 9.80
N SER A 269 -8.64 2.31 9.39
CA SER A 269 -7.91 1.30 10.17
C SER A 269 -6.40 1.52 10.13
N GLY A 270 -5.74 1.26 11.26
CA GLY A 270 -4.29 1.38 11.47
C GLY A 270 -3.71 0.13 12.12
N ALA A 271 -3.48 -0.94 11.35
CA ALA A 271 -2.79 -2.13 11.81
C ALA A 271 -1.25 -1.97 11.74
N ALA A 272 -0.52 -2.65 12.62
CA ALA A 272 0.95 -2.71 12.61
C ALA A 272 1.47 -3.33 11.32
N VAL A 273 0.86 -4.44 10.89
CA VAL A 273 1.15 -5.11 9.62
C VAL A 273 0.09 -4.69 8.58
N SER A 274 0.54 -4.36 7.37
CA SER A 274 -0.36 -3.85 6.32
C SER A 274 -1.16 -4.97 5.64
N PHE A 275 -2.48 -4.77 5.52
CA PHE A 275 -3.43 -5.65 4.82
C PHE A 275 -4.14 -4.89 3.69
N PRO A 276 -3.64 -4.91 2.44
CA PRO A 276 -4.12 -4.00 1.39
C PRO A 276 -5.61 -4.13 1.03
N VAL A 277 -6.23 -5.28 1.30
CA VAL A 277 -7.59 -5.60 0.84
C VAL A 277 -8.65 -5.49 1.96
N ALA A 278 -8.27 -5.57 3.24
CA ALA A 278 -9.22 -5.60 4.37
C ALA A 278 -9.39 -4.27 5.14
N MET A 279 -8.73 -3.19 4.72
CA MET A 279 -8.68 -1.96 5.52
C MET A 279 -9.83 -0.99 5.24
N ILE A 280 -10.75 -0.84 6.19
CA ILE A 280 -11.88 0.10 6.12
C ILE A 280 -11.39 1.56 6.11
N THR A 281 -12.04 2.39 5.29
CA THR A 281 -11.95 3.84 5.33
C THR A 281 -13.34 4.44 5.16
N ILE A 282 -13.79 5.26 6.11
CA ILE A 282 -15.04 6.02 6.03
C ILE A 282 -14.67 7.49 5.80
N PRO A 283 -14.74 8.00 4.55
CA PRO A 283 -14.36 9.35 4.21
C PRO A 283 -15.51 10.35 4.35
N PHE A 284 -15.17 11.64 4.35
CA PHE A 284 -16.13 12.76 4.38
C PHE A 284 -17.08 12.73 5.58
N LEU A 285 -16.71 12.05 6.66
CA LEU A 285 -17.53 11.97 7.87
C LEU A 285 -17.71 13.37 8.46
N GLY A 286 -18.95 13.69 8.82
CA GLY A 286 -19.41 15.02 9.25
C GLY A 286 -20.27 15.73 8.21
N ILE A 287 -20.39 15.21 6.99
CA ILE A 287 -21.27 15.76 5.96
C ILE A 287 -22.73 15.31 6.12
N ASN A 288 -23.67 16.20 5.85
CA ASN A 288 -25.11 15.90 5.73
C ASN A 288 -25.75 16.72 4.61
N ASP A 289 -27.07 16.62 4.43
CA ASP A 289 -27.81 17.31 3.36
C ASP A 289 -27.57 18.84 3.37
N ASP A 290 -27.52 19.45 4.54
CA ASP A 290 -27.37 20.90 4.69
C ASP A 290 -25.92 21.31 4.47
N ILE A 291 -24.97 20.57 5.05
CA ILE A 291 -23.54 20.81 4.89
C ILE A 291 -23.13 20.61 3.42
N ALA A 292 -23.65 19.58 2.74
CA ALA A 292 -23.39 19.37 1.31
C ALA A 292 -23.87 20.56 0.46
N LYS A 293 -25.08 21.08 0.73
CA LYS A 293 -25.59 22.28 0.05
C LYS A 293 -24.78 23.53 0.41
N ALA A 294 -24.30 23.64 1.65
CA ALA A 294 -23.48 24.76 2.09
C ALA A 294 -22.11 24.75 1.41
N ILE A 295 -21.44 23.60 1.35
CA ILE A 295 -20.19 23.39 0.60
C ILE A 295 -20.39 23.74 -0.88
N ALA A 296 -21.49 23.26 -1.49
CA ALA A 296 -21.80 23.56 -2.89
C ALA A 296 -21.85 25.08 -3.15
N ARG A 297 -22.53 25.83 -2.26
CA ARG A 297 -22.66 27.30 -2.35
C ARG A 297 -21.34 28.02 -2.06
N SER A 298 -20.64 27.68 -0.99
CA SER A 298 -19.44 28.40 -0.55
C SER A 298 -18.25 28.18 -1.48
N THR A 299 -18.17 27.00 -2.10
CA THR A 299 -17.07 26.64 -3.01
C THR A 299 -17.37 26.92 -4.48
N GLY A 300 -18.64 27.16 -4.84
CA GLY A 300 -19.09 27.20 -6.24
C GLY A 300 -18.89 25.88 -6.99
N ASN A 301 -18.79 24.76 -6.26
CA ASN A 301 -18.46 23.45 -6.80
C ASN A 301 -19.50 22.41 -6.37
N GLU A 302 -20.70 22.51 -6.95
CA GLU A 302 -21.83 21.64 -6.62
C GLU A 302 -21.49 20.17 -6.83
N TRP A 303 -20.82 19.85 -7.94
CA TRP A 303 -20.40 18.48 -8.24
C TRP A 303 -19.54 17.88 -7.12
N PHE A 304 -18.51 18.61 -6.67
CA PHE A 304 -17.62 18.16 -5.60
C PHE A 304 -18.40 17.91 -4.30
N ALA A 305 -19.27 18.84 -3.92
CA ALA A 305 -20.03 18.73 -2.68
C ALA A 305 -20.96 17.51 -2.68
N TYR A 306 -21.60 17.22 -3.82
CA TYR A 306 -22.49 16.08 -3.97
C TYR A 306 -21.74 14.75 -4.17
N ASP A 307 -20.56 14.76 -4.80
CA ASP A 307 -19.65 13.61 -4.87
C ASP A 307 -19.15 13.24 -3.46
N ALA A 308 -18.75 14.22 -2.65
CA ALA A 308 -18.38 14.03 -1.26
C ALA A 308 -19.55 13.43 -0.44
N TYR A 309 -20.77 13.96 -0.62
CA TYR A 309 -21.92 13.48 0.13
C TYR A 309 -22.31 12.04 -0.22
N ARG A 310 -22.38 11.69 -1.52
CA ARG A 310 -22.68 10.30 -1.90
C ARG A 310 -21.62 9.32 -1.40
N ARG A 311 -20.35 9.74 -1.31
CA ARG A 311 -19.25 8.88 -0.85
C ARG A 311 -19.33 8.59 0.62
N PHE A 312 -19.69 9.60 1.41
CA PHE A 312 -20.03 9.38 2.82
C PHE A 312 -21.17 8.38 2.94
N LEU A 313 -22.27 8.57 2.20
CA LEU A 313 -23.42 7.65 2.24
C LEU A 313 -23.05 6.21 1.86
N GLU A 314 -22.31 6.02 0.76
CA GLU A 314 -21.82 4.73 0.28
C GLU A 314 -20.96 4.04 1.33
N ALA A 315 -19.88 4.70 1.79
CA ALA A 315 -18.95 4.12 2.74
C ALA A 315 -19.58 3.85 4.11
N TYR A 316 -20.41 4.78 4.60
CA TYR A 316 -21.11 4.61 5.88
C TYR A 316 -22.09 3.44 5.81
N ALA A 317 -22.86 3.32 4.73
CA ALA A 317 -23.77 2.20 4.54
C ALA A 317 -23.05 0.85 4.41
N MET A 318 -21.95 0.81 3.66
CA MET A 318 -21.17 -0.41 3.47
C MET A 318 -20.54 -0.91 4.76
N HIS A 319 -20.02 0.00 5.58
CA HIS A 319 -19.19 -0.39 6.73
C HIS A 319 -19.94 -0.36 8.07
N VAL A 320 -20.86 0.58 8.27
CA VAL A 320 -21.63 0.69 9.51
C VAL A 320 -22.93 -0.11 9.43
N PHE A 321 -23.58 -0.10 8.26
CA PHE A 321 -24.83 -0.84 8.06
C PHE A 321 -24.63 -2.21 7.39
N ASN A 322 -23.40 -2.58 7.05
CA ASN A 322 -23.07 -3.83 6.34
C ASN A 322 -23.87 -4.04 5.04
N MET A 323 -24.21 -2.95 4.34
CA MET A 323 -24.85 -3.04 3.04
C MET A 323 -23.86 -3.50 1.97
N ASP A 324 -24.33 -4.33 1.05
CA ASP A 324 -23.52 -4.80 -0.06
C ASP A 324 -23.10 -3.64 -0.99
N PHE A 325 -21.84 -3.67 -1.42
CA PHE A 325 -21.28 -2.68 -2.34
C PHE A 325 -21.96 -2.76 -3.72
N GLU A 326 -22.40 -3.95 -4.15
CA GLU A 326 -23.07 -4.16 -5.44
C GLU A 326 -24.32 -3.27 -5.60
N VAL A 327 -24.97 -2.92 -4.49
CA VAL A 327 -26.13 -2.02 -4.49
C VAL A 327 -25.74 -0.66 -5.07
N PHE A 328 -24.62 -0.08 -4.62
CA PHE A 328 -24.18 1.24 -5.03
C PHE A 328 -23.56 1.22 -6.44
N ASP A 329 -22.79 0.19 -6.77
CA ASP A 329 -22.23 0.00 -8.11
C ASP A 329 -23.33 -0.15 -9.16
N THR A 330 -24.37 -0.95 -8.87
CA THR A 330 -25.53 -1.08 -9.77
C THR A 330 -26.21 0.27 -10.00
N ILE A 331 -26.36 1.10 -8.97
CA ILE A 331 -27.00 2.41 -9.08
C ILE A 331 -26.20 3.35 -9.99
N ILE A 332 -24.87 3.46 -9.78
CA ILE A 332 -24.03 4.34 -10.60
C ILE A 332 -23.89 3.82 -12.03
N ASP A 333 -23.74 2.52 -12.24
CA ASP A 333 -23.64 1.91 -13.57
C ASP A 333 -24.90 2.09 -14.38
N THR A 334 -26.07 1.76 -13.81
CA THR A 334 -27.38 2.00 -14.45
C THR A 334 -27.53 3.46 -14.88
N ARG A 335 -27.00 4.39 -14.07
CA ARG A 335 -27.09 5.82 -14.34
C ARG A 335 -26.13 6.26 -15.46
N LYS A 336 -24.90 5.73 -15.48
CA LYS A 336 -23.93 5.96 -16.56
C LYS A 336 -24.45 5.41 -17.89
N GLU A 337 -25.00 4.20 -17.90
CA GLU A 337 -25.60 3.56 -19.08
C GLU A 337 -26.75 4.39 -19.65
N LYS A 338 -27.69 4.84 -18.78
CA LYS A 338 -28.81 5.71 -19.19
C LYS A 338 -28.36 7.03 -19.82
N LEU A 339 -27.17 7.52 -19.47
CA LEU A 339 -26.61 8.77 -19.97
C LEU A 339 -25.60 8.55 -21.11
N GLY A 340 -25.27 7.31 -21.45
CA GLY A 340 -24.26 6.97 -22.47
C GLY A 340 -22.86 7.47 -22.13
N ILE A 341 -22.51 7.54 -20.85
CA ILE A 341 -21.18 7.98 -20.36
C ILE A 341 -20.38 6.79 -19.81
N GLN A 342 -19.05 6.89 -19.86
CA GLN A 342 -18.15 5.83 -19.39
C GLN A 342 -17.70 6.06 -17.95
N TYR A 343 -17.35 7.30 -17.61
CA TYR A 343 -16.77 7.65 -16.30
C TYR A 343 -17.69 8.58 -15.52
N LYS A 344 -17.65 8.49 -14.18
CA LYS A 344 -18.50 9.32 -13.31
C LYS A 344 -18.17 10.81 -13.39
N ASP A 345 -16.96 11.16 -13.80
CA ASP A 345 -16.55 12.54 -13.98
C ASP A 345 -17.23 13.21 -15.19
N GLN A 346 -17.97 12.46 -16.00
CA GLN A 346 -18.82 13.01 -17.05
C GLN A 346 -20.23 13.38 -16.56
N LEU A 347 -20.57 13.06 -15.30
CA LEU A 347 -21.83 13.49 -14.68
C LEU A 347 -21.85 15.02 -14.49
N SER A 348 -22.99 15.64 -14.80
CA SER A 348 -23.27 17.02 -14.44
C SER A 348 -23.62 17.15 -12.95
N ASP A 349 -23.55 18.37 -12.44
CA ASP A 349 -23.83 18.71 -11.04
C ASP A 349 -25.21 18.19 -10.59
N LYS A 350 -26.24 18.42 -11.42
CA LYS A 350 -27.61 17.93 -11.21
C LYS A 350 -27.67 16.40 -11.20
N GLU A 351 -26.93 15.74 -12.08
CA GLU A 351 -26.96 14.28 -12.16
C GLU A 351 -26.20 13.64 -10.99
N MET A 352 -25.17 14.31 -10.46
CA MET A 352 -24.45 13.92 -9.24
C MET A 352 -25.32 14.08 -7.98
N TRP A 353 -26.08 15.17 -7.84
CA TRP A 353 -27.04 15.32 -6.75
C TRP A 353 -28.08 14.18 -6.74
N LYS A 354 -28.65 13.89 -7.91
CA LYS A 354 -29.62 12.79 -8.05
C LYS A 354 -28.99 11.43 -7.71
N LEU A 355 -27.70 11.22 -8.04
CA LEU A 355 -26.97 10.00 -7.65
C LEU A 355 -26.85 9.90 -6.12
N ALA A 356 -26.46 10.98 -5.44
CA ALA A 356 -26.42 11.02 -3.97
C ALA A 356 -27.78 10.72 -3.33
N MET A 357 -28.86 11.26 -3.89
CA MET A 357 -30.22 10.98 -3.44
C MET A 357 -30.66 9.54 -3.71
N SER A 358 -30.23 8.93 -4.80
CA SER A 358 -30.47 7.51 -5.06
C SER A 358 -29.75 6.62 -4.04
N TYR A 359 -28.53 6.97 -3.63
CA TYR A 359 -27.80 6.23 -2.58
C TYR A 359 -28.52 6.35 -1.25
N LYS A 360 -28.90 7.57 -0.85
CA LYS A 360 -29.69 7.81 0.37
C LYS A 360 -30.99 7.02 0.37
N ARG A 361 -31.68 6.97 -0.77
CA ARG A 361 -32.92 6.21 -0.92
C ARG A 361 -32.70 4.72 -0.75
N ALA A 362 -31.65 4.15 -1.36
CA ALA A 362 -31.32 2.74 -1.23
C ALA A 362 -31.07 2.34 0.23
N ILE A 363 -30.38 3.19 1.00
CA ILE A 363 -30.15 2.97 2.44
C ILE A 363 -31.47 2.96 3.23
N ILE A 364 -32.38 3.89 2.92
CA ILE A 364 -33.70 3.97 3.55
C ILE A 364 -34.57 2.76 3.19
N GLU A 365 -34.55 2.33 1.92
CA GLU A 365 -35.28 1.16 1.44
C GLU A 365 -34.74 -0.15 2.01
N ALA A 366 -33.46 -0.20 2.37
CA ALA A 366 -32.83 -1.31 3.09
C ALA A 366 -33.17 -1.37 4.59
N GLY A 367 -33.91 -0.38 5.12
CA GLY A 367 -34.41 -0.38 6.51
C GLY A 367 -33.69 0.55 7.48
N TYR A 368 -32.58 1.19 7.08
CA TYR A 368 -31.74 2.01 7.98
C TYR A 368 -32.18 3.47 8.10
N ARG A 369 -33.48 3.75 8.02
CA ARG A 369 -34.00 5.13 7.96
C ARG A 369 -33.63 5.92 9.22
N ASP A 370 -33.88 5.34 10.39
CA ASP A 370 -33.77 6.05 11.67
C ASP A 370 -32.31 6.16 12.11
N GLU A 371 -31.51 5.11 11.89
CA GLU A 371 -30.06 5.08 12.11
C GLU A 371 -29.36 6.10 11.22
N LEU A 372 -29.67 6.13 9.92
CA LEU A 372 -29.11 7.12 9.00
C LEU A 372 -29.52 8.54 9.40
N LYS A 373 -30.79 8.75 9.80
CA LYS A 373 -31.25 10.06 10.26
C LYS A 373 -30.48 10.51 11.51
N LYS A 374 -30.22 9.60 12.46
CA LYS A 374 -29.42 9.90 13.65
C LYS A 374 -27.98 10.27 13.27
N ALA A 375 -27.32 9.47 12.43
CA ALA A 375 -25.96 9.74 11.97
C ALA A 375 -25.82 11.06 11.18
N LEU A 376 -26.81 11.44 10.36
CA LEU A 376 -26.77 12.70 9.61
C LEU A 376 -27.04 13.93 10.49
N ASN A 377 -27.74 13.78 11.61
CA ASN A 377 -28.05 14.85 12.54
C ASN A 377 -26.96 15.06 13.60
N ASP A 378 -26.30 13.98 14.02
CA ASP A 378 -25.25 13.99 15.03
C ASP A 378 -23.95 13.41 14.45
N PRO A 379 -23.00 14.28 14.06
CA PRO A 379 -21.74 13.84 13.46
C PRO A 379 -20.82 13.12 14.45
N HIS A 380 -20.95 13.38 15.76
CA HIS A 380 -20.18 12.68 16.79
C HIS A 380 -20.72 11.26 16.99
N TYR A 381 -22.04 11.08 16.94
CA TYR A 381 -22.63 9.74 16.90
C TYR A 381 -22.19 8.99 15.64
N ALA A 382 -22.19 9.65 14.48
CA ALA A 382 -21.69 9.05 13.25
C ALA A 382 -20.21 8.63 13.38
N PHE A 383 -19.39 9.46 14.04
CA PHE A 383 -17.99 9.15 14.29
C PHE A 383 -17.81 7.93 15.22
N LEU A 384 -18.55 7.85 16.32
CA LEU A 384 -18.53 6.68 17.21
C LEU A 384 -18.82 5.39 16.42
N GLN A 385 -19.90 5.37 15.64
CA GLN A 385 -20.27 4.18 14.85
C GLN A 385 -19.21 3.83 13.80
N ALA A 386 -18.61 4.83 13.17
CA ALA A 386 -17.51 4.62 12.22
C ALA A 386 -16.26 4.04 12.89
N ALA A 387 -15.91 4.52 14.10
CA ALA A 387 -14.78 3.99 14.87
C ALA A 387 -15.02 2.53 15.29
N LEU A 388 -16.22 2.21 15.80
CA LEU A 388 -16.60 0.84 16.15
C LEU A 388 -16.57 -0.10 14.94
N SER A 389 -17.12 0.32 13.80
CA SER A 389 -17.05 -0.44 12.55
C SER A 389 -15.61 -0.72 12.11
N VAL A 390 -14.70 0.25 12.24
CA VAL A 390 -13.27 0.05 11.97
C VAL A 390 -12.66 -0.99 12.91
N ILE A 391 -13.01 -0.96 14.20
CA ILE A 391 -12.54 -1.93 15.20
C ILE A 391 -13.02 -3.34 14.84
N ASP A 392 -14.33 -3.48 14.58
CA ASP A 392 -14.97 -4.77 14.24
C ASP A 392 -14.43 -5.35 12.93
N SER A 393 -13.99 -4.49 12.00
CA SER A 393 -13.41 -4.92 10.71
C SER A 393 -12.20 -5.82 10.85
N TRP A 394 -11.47 -5.72 11.96
CA TRP A 394 -10.38 -6.65 12.26
C TRP A 394 -10.87 -8.09 12.36
N PHE A 395 -12.10 -8.32 12.81
CA PHE A 395 -12.68 -9.65 12.98
C PHE A 395 -13.57 -10.07 11.80
N SER A 396 -13.57 -9.31 10.70
CA SER A 396 -14.22 -9.74 9.46
C SER A 396 -13.59 -11.04 8.93
N SER A 397 -14.40 -11.85 8.23
CA SER A 397 -13.95 -13.08 7.55
C SER A 397 -12.73 -12.82 6.66
N GLU A 398 -12.76 -11.73 5.93
CA GLU A 398 -11.76 -11.31 4.96
C GLU A 398 -10.44 -10.92 5.64
N ALA A 399 -10.52 -10.19 6.76
CA ALA A 399 -9.35 -9.84 7.55
C ALA A 399 -8.72 -11.08 8.21
N ILE A 400 -9.53 -12.00 8.76
CA ILE A 400 -9.07 -13.26 9.34
C ILE A 400 -8.37 -14.13 8.30
N ILE A 401 -8.96 -14.25 7.11
CA ILE A 401 -8.39 -14.98 5.97
C ILE A 401 -7.02 -14.41 5.60
N GLN A 402 -6.91 -13.09 5.43
CA GLN A 402 -5.64 -12.44 5.08
C GLN A 402 -4.57 -12.59 6.17
N ARG A 403 -4.96 -12.53 7.45
CA ARG A 403 -4.03 -12.78 8.56
C ARG A 403 -3.50 -14.21 8.55
N LYS A 404 -4.38 -15.20 8.36
CA LYS A 404 -3.98 -16.60 8.25
C LYS A 404 -3.04 -16.84 7.07
N MET A 405 -3.30 -16.23 5.91
CA MET A 405 -2.40 -16.31 4.74
C MET A 405 -1.00 -15.76 5.03
N LYS A 406 -0.92 -14.69 5.82
CA LYS A 406 0.35 -14.06 6.20
C LYS A 406 1.00 -14.62 7.47
N GLY A 407 0.36 -15.60 8.11
CA GLY A 407 0.81 -16.13 9.40
C GLY A 407 0.79 -15.12 10.55
N ILE A 408 -0.08 -14.11 10.48
CA ILE A 408 -0.22 -13.04 11.50
C ILE A 408 -1.28 -13.42 12.55
N THR A 409 -0.99 -13.17 13.83
CA THR A 409 -1.93 -13.41 14.93
C THR A 409 -3.07 -12.40 15.02
N ASP A 410 -4.19 -12.80 15.62
CA ASP A 410 -5.34 -11.92 15.91
C ASP A 410 -5.05 -10.92 17.05
N ASP A 411 -4.02 -11.17 17.88
CA ASP A 411 -3.70 -10.39 19.08
C ASP A 411 -3.35 -8.91 18.81
N TRP A 412 -2.95 -8.56 17.59
CA TRP A 412 -2.60 -7.16 17.25
C TRP A 412 -3.77 -6.18 17.39
N GLY A 413 -4.98 -6.62 17.04
CA GLY A 413 -6.10 -5.72 16.83
C GLY A 413 -5.85 -4.68 15.72
N THR A 414 -6.68 -3.64 15.67
CA THR A 414 -6.49 -2.50 14.78
C THR A 414 -6.63 -1.19 15.55
N GLY A 415 -5.74 -0.23 15.26
CA GLY A 415 -5.92 1.14 15.70
C GLY A 415 -6.94 1.86 14.83
N VAL A 416 -7.39 3.02 15.31
CA VAL A 416 -8.24 3.95 14.55
C VAL A 416 -7.46 5.22 14.25
N ILE A 417 -7.34 5.55 12.97
CA ILE A 417 -6.71 6.78 12.48
C ILE A 417 -7.80 7.75 12.07
N VAL A 418 -7.78 8.93 12.66
CA VAL A 418 -8.72 10.02 12.35
C VAL A 418 -7.94 11.16 11.74
N GLN A 419 -8.30 11.56 10.54
CA GLN A 419 -7.54 12.54 9.76
C GLN A 419 -8.46 13.55 9.11
N ARG A 420 -8.07 14.82 9.12
CA ARG A 420 -8.75 15.87 8.35
C ARG A 420 -8.78 15.51 6.86
N MET A 421 -9.94 15.67 6.23
CA MET A 421 -10.08 15.49 4.79
C MET A 421 -9.31 16.55 3.99
N VAL A 422 -8.71 16.10 2.89
CA VAL A 422 -8.16 16.94 1.82
C VAL A 422 -8.72 16.47 0.47
N PHE A 423 -8.91 17.41 -0.45
CA PHE A 423 -9.80 17.20 -1.59
C PHE A 423 -9.08 17.20 -2.95
N GLY A 424 -8.77 16.02 -3.46
CA GLY A 424 -8.27 15.82 -4.83
C GLY A 424 -9.37 15.85 -5.90
N ASN A 425 -10.64 15.70 -5.49
CA ASN A 425 -11.82 15.68 -6.35
C ASN A 425 -12.46 17.07 -6.59
N PHE A 426 -11.80 18.14 -6.16
CA PHE A 426 -12.27 19.50 -6.41
C PHE A 426 -12.14 19.85 -7.91
N ARG A 427 -13.27 20.10 -8.59
CA ARG A 427 -13.29 20.48 -10.01
C ARG A 427 -12.87 21.92 -10.24
N ASN A 428 -11.60 22.14 -10.57
CA ASN A 428 -11.04 23.47 -10.78
C ASN A 428 -9.91 23.51 -11.81
N TYR A 429 -9.87 22.53 -12.72
CA TYR A 429 -8.84 22.49 -13.76
C TYR A 429 -8.92 23.74 -14.66
N GLU A 430 -7.88 24.56 -14.61
CA GLU A 430 -7.73 25.72 -15.50
C GLU A 430 -6.42 25.61 -16.31
N PRO A 431 -6.50 25.37 -17.64
CA PRO A 431 -5.29 25.19 -18.47
C PRO A 431 -4.32 26.36 -18.43
N LYS A 432 -4.86 27.57 -18.27
CA LYS A 432 -4.11 28.83 -18.23
C LYS A 432 -3.60 29.19 -16.83
N ASN A 433 -4.17 28.59 -15.78
CA ASN A 433 -3.83 28.86 -14.38
C ASN A 433 -3.74 27.56 -13.60
N LYS A 434 -2.61 26.88 -13.74
CA LYS A 434 -2.35 25.59 -13.10
C LYS A 434 -2.07 25.67 -11.61
N GLU A 435 -1.99 26.88 -11.04
CA GLU A 435 -1.64 27.10 -9.64
C GLU A 435 -2.68 26.53 -8.68
N LYS A 436 -3.95 26.49 -9.10
CA LYS A 436 -5.05 26.07 -8.24
C LYS A 436 -5.62 24.70 -8.60
N ASN A 437 -4.99 23.94 -9.49
CA ASN A 437 -5.54 22.65 -9.88
C ASN A 437 -5.52 21.65 -8.71
N SER A 438 -6.49 20.75 -8.69
CA SER A 438 -6.56 19.63 -7.73
C SER A 438 -6.44 18.28 -8.43
N ALA A 439 -5.82 17.30 -7.77
CA ALA A 439 -5.78 15.90 -8.17
C ALA A 439 -5.33 15.00 -7.00
N THR A 440 -5.59 13.70 -7.12
CA THR A 440 -4.95 12.67 -6.29
C THR A 440 -3.87 11.98 -7.12
N ALA A 441 -2.77 11.54 -6.51
CA ALA A 441 -1.72 10.79 -7.19
C ALA A 441 -1.14 9.69 -6.30
N VAL A 442 -0.70 8.61 -6.94
CA VAL A 442 0.06 7.53 -6.33
C VAL A 442 1.38 7.45 -7.08
N LEU A 443 2.47 7.74 -6.37
CA LEU A 443 3.78 7.98 -6.94
C LEU A 443 4.81 7.02 -6.37
N PHE A 444 5.75 6.61 -7.20
CA PHE A 444 6.86 5.77 -6.82
C PHE A 444 8.16 6.56 -6.86
N SER A 445 9.00 6.39 -5.85
CA SER A 445 10.28 7.12 -5.75
C SER A 445 11.34 6.70 -6.76
N ILE A 446 11.16 5.55 -7.39
CA ILE A 446 11.94 5.07 -8.52
C ILE A 446 10.97 4.55 -9.58
N ASP A 447 11.49 4.36 -10.80
CA ASP A 447 10.75 3.66 -11.83
C ASP A 447 10.70 2.16 -11.52
N GLN A 448 9.50 1.58 -11.48
CA GLN A 448 9.30 0.19 -11.08
C GLN A 448 9.94 -0.82 -12.03
N VAL A 449 10.22 -0.41 -13.27
CA VAL A 449 10.76 -1.27 -14.33
C VAL A 449 12.28 -1.09 -14.42
N THR A 450 12.73 0.10 -14.85
CA THR A 450 14.14 0.40 -15.09
C THR A 450 14.96 0.47 -13.79
N ARG A 451 14.29 0.74 -12.67
CA ARG A 451 14.88 1.09 -11.36
C ARG A 451 15.71 2.37 -11.41
N ASP A 452 15.46 3.23 -12.39
CA ASP A 452 16.04 4.57 -12.44
C ASP A 452 15.46 5.42 -11.30
N LYS A 453 16.31 6.25 -10.68
CA LYS A 453 15.93 7.19 -9.61
C LYS A 453 15.16 8.38 -10.18
N MET A 454 13.95 8.11 -10.68
CA MET A 454 13.02 9.10 -11.18
C MET A 454 11.64 8.81 -10.60
N VAL A 455 10.93 9.86 -10.19
CA VAL A 455 9.55 9.73 -9.73
C VAL A 455 8.68 9.22 -10.88
N SER A 456 8.01 8.10 -10.64
CA SER A 456 7.07 7.48 -11.57
C SER A 456 5.70 7.32 -10.90
N GLY A 457 4.74 6.69 -11.58
CA GLY A 457 3.38 6.47 -11.07
C GLY A 457 2.30 7.24 -11.83
N GLU A 458 1.16 7.45 -11.18
CA GLU A 458 -0.11 7.84 -11.79
C GLU A 458 -0.77 8.99 -11.02
N TYR A 459 -1.50 9.85 -11.72
CA TYR A 459 -2.33 10.90 -11.13
C TYR A 459 -3.71 10.95 -11.77
N TYR A 460 -4.67 11.43 -10.98
CA TYR A 460 -6.09 11.35 -11.26
C TYR A 460 -6.74 12.71 -10.98
N PRO A 461 -6.97 13.51 -12.04
CA PRO A 461 -7.72 14.76 -11.95
C PRO A 461 -9.12 14.53 -11.38
N ASN A 462 -9.60 15.43 -10.51
CA ASN A 462 -10.96 15.40 -9.99
C ASN A 462 -11.36 14.06 -9.33
N ALA A 463 -10.40 13.38 -8.71
CA ALA A 463 -10.57 12.06 -8.13
C ALA A 463 -10.28 12.04 -6.63
N TYR A 464 -11.01 11.18 -5.91
CA TYR A 464 -10.70 10.82 -4.53
C TYR A 464 -9.90 9.50 -4.50
N GLY A 465 -9.18 9.19 -3.42
CA GLY A 465 -8.32 7.99 -3.35
C GLY A 465 -9.02 6.68 -3.71
N ASP A 466 -10.28 6.50 -3.33
CA ASP A 466 -11.08 5.33 -3.71
C ASP A 466 -11.33 5.23 -5.23
N ASP A 467 -11.38 6.35 -5.97
CA ASP A 467 -11.46 6.33 -7.44
C ASP A 467 -10.23 5.72 -8.09
N VAL A 468 -9.08 5.92 -7.44
CA VAL A 468 -7.80 5.37 -7.88
C VAL A 468 -7.81 3.87 -7.74
N VAL A 469 -8.24 3.37 -6.58
CA VAL A 469 -8.25 1.93 -6.27
C VAL A 469 -9.30 1.20 -7.11
N ALA A 470 -10.49 1.78 -7.27
CA ALA A 470 -11.61 1.16 -8.00
C ALA A 470 -11.55 1.36 -9.53
N GLY A 471 -10.59 2.11 -10.07
CA GLY A 471 -10.49 2.37 -11.51
C GLY A 471 -11.68 3.14 -12.11
N ARG A 472 -12.43 3.90 -11.29
CA ARG A 472 -13.69 4.58 -11.67
C ARG A 472 -13.49 5.87 -12.48
N VAL A 473 -12.24 6.28 -12.70
CA VAL A 473 -11.83 7.52 -13.38
C VAL A 473 -10.67 7.26 -14.33
N GLY A 474 -10.48 8.14 -15.33
CA GLY A 474 -9.35 8.05 -16.25
C GLY A 474 -8.00 8.28 -15.57
N VAL A 475 -7.04 7.39 -15.84
CA VAL A 475 -5.67 7.44 -15.31
C VAL A 475 -4.76 8.32 -16.17
N LYS A 476 -3.83 9.06 -15.55
CA LYS A 476 -2.77 9.79 -16.26
C LYS A 476 -1.39 9.46 -15.70
N SER A 477 -0.41 9.32 -16.60
CA SER A 477 1.00 9.10 -16.20
C SER A 477 1.58 10.32 -15.49
N SER A 478 2.39 10.07 -14.45
CA SER A 478 3.18 11.07 -13.72
C SER A 478 4.08 11.94 -14.63
N SER A 479 4.49 11.44 -15.80
CA SER A 479 5.20 12.24 -16.82
C SER A 479 4.41 13.49 -17.27
N GLY A 480 3.08 13.43 -17.18
CA GLY A 480 2.18 14.53 -17.50
C GLY A 480 1.94 15.54 -16.37
N LEU A 481 2.55 15.39 -15.19
CA LEU A 481 2.33 16.30 -14.05
C LEU A 481 2.64 17.76 -14.40
N LYS A 482 3.72 18.02 -15.14
CA LYS A 482 4.10 19.38 -15.60
C LYS A 482 3.07 20.02 -16.53
N ASN A 483 2.24 19.19 -17.18
CA ASN A 483 1.15 19.67 -18.02
C ASN A 483 -0.08 20.03 -17.20
N TYR A 484 -0.23 19.51 -15.98
CA TYR A 484 -1.40 19.71 -15.15
C TYR A 484 -1.16 20.68 -13.99
N PHE A 485 0.02 20.70 -13.38
CA PHE A 485 0.36 21.55 -12.24
C PHE A 485 1.38 22.63 -12.60
N SER A 486 1.52 23.64 -11.72
CA SER A 486 2.62 24.60 -11.79
C SER A 486 3.96 23.92 -11.48
N LEU A 487 5.07 24.54 -11.90
CA LEU A 487 6.42 24.03 -11.62
C LEU A 487 6.71 23.92 -10.13
N ASP A 488 6.22 24.87 -9.31
CA ASP A 488 6.37 24.85 -7.85
C ASP A 488 5.70 23.62 -7.22
N VAL A 489 4.48 23.29 -7.66
CA VAL A 489 3.76 22.09 -7.19
C VAL A 489 4.48 20.82 -7.61
N CYS A 490 4.95 20.74 -8.87
CA CYS A 490 5.74 19.61 -9.34
C CYS A 490 7.04 19.45 -8.52
N ASP A 491 7.76 20.54 -8.25
CA ASP A 491 8.99 20.52 -7.46
C ASP A 491 8.73 20.06 -6.01
N LYS A 492 7.64 20.52 -5.39
CA LYS A 492 7.23 20.06 -4.05
C LYS A 492 6.94 18.56 -4.02
N ILE A 493 6.23 18.05 -5.04
CA ILE A 493 5.97 16.62 -5.18
C ILE A 493 7.29 15.84 -5.35
N THR A 494 8.15 16.22 -6.31
CA THR A 494 9.40 15.49 -6.55
C THR A 494 10.29 15.48 -5.32
N ARG A 495 10.51 16.65 -4.68
CA ARG A 495 11.34 16.74 -3.47
C ARG A 495 10.75 15.98 -2.29
N GLY A 496 9.43 15.94 -2.14
CA GLY A 496 8.80 15.21 -1.04
C GLY A 496 8.90 13.70 -1.21
N VAL A 497 8.73 13.18 -2.44
CA VAL A 497 8.98 11.75 -2.73
C VAL A 497 10.45 11.40 -2.47
N GLU A 498 11.39 12.24 -2.89
CA GLU A 498 12.82 12.05 -2.62
C GLU A 498 13.12 12.08 -1.11
N ARG A 499 12.50 12.98 -0.34
CA ARG A 499 12.64 13.02 1.12
C ARG A 499 12.17 11.73 1.75
N LEU A 500 10.98 11.25 1.40
CA LEU A 500 10.44 9.99 1.93
C LEU A 500 11.33 8.79 1.58
N HIS A 501 11.82 8.70 0.34
CA HIS A 501 12.80 7.69 -0.07
C HIS A 501 14.04 7.70 0.83
N ASN A 502 14.62 8.88 1.07
CA ASN A 502 15.83 9.00 1.87
C ASN A 502 15.58 8.72 3.36
N THR A 503 14.47 9.23 3.92
CA THR A 503 14.09 8.99 5.31
C THR A 503 13.81 7.50 5.58
N ARG A 504 13.18 6.81 4.62
CA ARG A 504 12.82 5.39 4.75
C ARG A 504 13.92 4.42 4.31
N ARG A 505 14.97 4.92 3.65
CA ARG A 505 16.12 4.16 3.12
C ARG A 505 15.75 3.01 2.19
N PHE A 506 14.53 3.02 1.65
CA PHE A 506 14.01 2.02 0.74
C PHE A 506 13.12 2.71 -0.30
N PRO A 507 13.03 2.22 -1.56
CA PRO A 507 12.10 2.76 -2.54
C PRO A 507 10.68 2.83 -1.98
N GLN A 508 10.05 4.00 -2.06
CA GLN A 508 8.72 4.26 -1.53
C GLN A 508 7.65 4.32 -2.64
N GLU A 509 6.47 3.81 -2.30
CA GLU A 509 5.18 4.15 -2.89
C GLU A 509 4.49 5.18 -1.99
N VAL A 510 3.98 6.26 -2.58
CA VAL A 510 3.50 7.43 -1.86
C VAL A 510 2.15 7.90 -2.40
N GLU A 511 1.19 8.06 -1.50
CA GLU A 511 -0.12 8.65 -1.79
C GLU A 511 -0.09 10.15 -1.47
N VAL A 512 -0.44 10.96 -2.47
CA VAL A 512 -0.44 12.42 -2.38
C VAL A 512 -1.72 13.01 -2.95
N THR A 513 -2.25 14.02 -2.28
CA THR A 513 -3.38 14.81 -2.76
C THR A 513 -2.94 16.25 -2.94
N VAL A 514 -3.18 16.80 -4.12
CA VAL A 514 -3.05 18.24 -4.36
C VAL A 514 -4.44 18.85 -4.25
N GLU A 515 -4.65 19.73 -3.28
CA GLU A 515 -5.88 20.47 -3.09
C GLU A 515 -5.61 21.95 -3.37
N LYS A 516 -6.20 22.47 -4.45
CA LYS A 516 -6.09 23.88 -4.84
C LYS A 516 -4.62 24.36 -4.90
N GLY A 517 -3.73 23.53 -5.45
CA GLY A 517 -2.29 23.79 -5.53
C GLY A 517 -1.48 23.46 -4.27
N LYS A 518 -2.12 23.12 -3.14
CA LYS A 518 -1.41 22.70 -1.93
C LYS A 518 -1.20 21.19 -1.94
N VAL A 519 0.05 20.76 -1.80
CA VAL A 519 0.44 19.35 -1.77
C VAL A 519 0.25 18.80 -0.35
N TRP A 520 -0.47 17.69 -0.21
CA TRP A 520 -0.73 16.99 1.03
C TRP A 520 -0.32 15.53 0.94
N TRP A 521 0.45 15.05 1.91
CA TRP A 521 0.99 13.69 1.95
C TRP A 521 0.13 12.82 2.85
N LEU A 522 -0.37 11.70 2.30
CA LEU A 522 -1.40 10.88 2.96
C LEU A 522 -0.89 9.51 3.40
N GLN A 523 0.07 8.95 2.68
CA GLN A 523 0.66 7.65 3.00
C GLN A 523 1.99 7.47 2.26
N SER A 524 2.90 6.71 2.86
CA SER A 524 4.16 6.23 2.30
C SER A 524 4.40 4.82 2.81
N ARG A 525 4.78 3.91 1.93
CA ARG A 525 5.16 2.54 2.27
C ARG A 525 6.27 2.05 1.36
N ASN A 526 6.93 0.98 1.78
CA ASN A 526 7.90 0.29 0.92
C ASN A 526 7.23 -0.11 -0.39
N MET A 527 7.86 0.26 -1.50
CA MET A 527 7.41 -0.05 -2.85
C MET A 527 7.59 -1.55 -3.10
N HIS A 528 6.57 -2.19 -3.68
CA HIS A 528 6.75 -3.52 -4.21
C HIS A 528 7.65 -3.51 -5.45
N LEU A 529 8.69 -4.34 -5.43
CA LEU A 529 9.74 -4.36 -6.45
C LEU A 529 9.47 -5.48 -7.47
N ILE A 530 9.02 -5.14 -8.68
CA ILE A 530 8.76 -6.12 -9.74
C ILE A 530 10.06 -6.83 -10.16
N GLY A 531 10.14 -8.15 -9.99
CA GLY A 531 11.27 -8.95 -10.46
C GLY A 531 11.31 -9.01 -11.99
N LEU A 532 12.31 -8.42 -12.63
CA LEU A 532 12.50 -8.47 -14.10
C LEU A 532 13.53 -9.53 -14.53
N ASP A 533 14.17 -10.15 -13.54
CA ASP A 533 15.29 -11.07 -13.64
C ASP A 533 14.93 -12.36 -14.40
N LYS A 534 13.63 -12.61 -14.63
CA LYS A 534 13.07 -13.83 -15.25
C LYS A 534 12.27 -13.58 -16.53
N TYR A 535 12.46 -12.45 -17.23
CA TYR A 535 11.64 -12.16 -18.41
C TYR A 535 11.87 -13.14 -19.56
N ARG A 536 10.84 -13.93 -19.92
CA ARG A 536 10.90 -14.94 -20.99
C ARG A 536 10.04 -14.53 -22.19
N PRO A 537 10.59 -13.87 -23.24
CA PRO A 537 9.79 -13.39 -24.35
C PRO A 537 9.24 -14.53 -25.22
N PHE A 538 8.07 -14.29 -25.82
CA PHE A 538 7.53 -15.13 -26.90
C PHE A 538 8.28 -14.89 -28.22
N LEU A 539 8.49 -15.94 -29.00
CA LEU A 539 9.20 -15.89 -30.29
C LEU A 539 8.26 -15.82 -31.50
N ASP A 540 7.06 -16.38 -31.39
CA ASP A 540 6.07 -16.52 -32.46
C ASP A 540 4.87 -15.56 -32.30
N ALA A 541 4.94 -14.64 -31.34
CA ALA A 541 3.90 -13.68 -31.03
C ALA A 541 4.01 -12.43 -31.93
N LYS A 542 3.32 -12.45 -33.08
CA LYS A 542 3.35 -11.33 -34.04
C LYS A 542 2.18 -10.35 -33.92
N GLU A 543 0.96 -10.84 -33.71
CA GLU A 543 -0.26 -10.02 -33.69
C GLU A 543 -0.99 -10.15 -32.34
N PRO A 544 -0.86 -9.16 -31.44
CA PRO A 544 -1.65 -9.13 -30.22
C PRO A 544 -3.11 -8.80 -30.55
N ILE A 545 -4.04 -9.45 -29.85
CA ILE A 545 -5.47 -9.13 -29.95
C ILE A 545 -5.86 -7.92 -29.11
N ALA A 546 -5.06 -7.60 -28.09
CA ALA A 546 -5.23 -6.40 -27.27
C ALA A 546 -3.96 -6.02 -26.51
N ARG A 547 -4.03 -4.83 -25.91
CA ARG A 547 -3.00 -4.25 -25.07
C ARG A 547 -3.62 -3.59 -23.84
N GLY A 548 -2.94 -3.72 -22.71
CA GLY A 548 -3.21 -3.01 -21.46
C GLY A 548 -1.89 -2.67 -20.73
N HIS A 549 -1.99 -2.41 -19.43
CA HIS A 549 -0.86 -2.17 -18.53
C HIS A 549 -0.37 -3.49 -17.95
N GLY A 550 0.80 -3.94 -18.41
CA GLY A 550 1.47 -5.09 -17.83
C GLY A 550 1.99 -4.80 -16.42
N MET A 551 1.92 -5.77 -15.51
CA MET A 551 2.40 -5.60 -14.13
C MET A 551 3.48 -6.60 -13.73
N SER A 552 3.50 -7.79 -14.31
CA SER A 552 4.48 -8.83 -13.98
C SER A 552 5.63 -8.80 -14.97
N GLY A 553 6.84 -9.12 -14.50
CA GLY A 553 8.03 -9.11 -15.34
C GLY A 553 8.12 -10.25 -16.37
N ASP A 554 7.07 -11.04 -16.63
CA ASP A 554 7.16 -12.31 -17.36
C ASP A 554 6.01 -12.56 -18.36
N THR A 555 6.16 -13.58 -19.20
CA THR A 555 5.09 -14.11 -20.05
C THR A 555 4.30 -15.20 -19.34
N PHE A 556 3.02 -15.35 -19.66
CA PHE A 556 2.13 -16.34 -19.04
C PHE A 556 1.17 -16.93 -20.08
N ILE A 557 0.94 -18.23 -20.03
CA ILE A 557 0.06 -19.00 -20.91
C ILE A 557 -0.90 -19.77 -20.02
N GLY A 558 -2.19 -19.49 -20.13
CA GLY A 558 -3.16 -20.08 -19.22
C GLY A 558 -4.57 -20.17 -19.76
N LYS A 559 -5.39 -20.88 -18.98
CA LYS A 559 -6.79 -21.14 -19.27
C LYS A 559 -7.68 -20.04 -18.71
N VAL A 560 -8.62 -19.55 -19.50
CA VAL A 560 -9.50 -18.43 -19.15
C VAL A 560 -10.68 -18.86 -18.29
N ILE A 561 -10.91 -18.12 -17.22
CA ILE A 561 -12.14 -18.14 -16.42
C ILE A 561 -12.71 -16.72 -16.28
N PHE A 562 -13.99 -16.65 -15.91
CA PHE A 562 -14.70 -15.39 -15.66
C PHE A 562 -15.28 -15.28 -14.25
N ASN A 563 -15.34 -16.40 -13.52
CA ASN A 563 -15.89 -16.50 -12.18
C ASN A 563 -14.88 -17.25 -11.31
N ILE A 564 -14.69 -16.80 -10.08
CA ILE A 564 -13.62 -17.28 -9.19
C ILE A 564 -13.86 -18.72 -8.72
N GLU A 565 -15.12 -19.14 -8.66
CA GLU A 565 -15.54 -20.49 -8.30
C GLU A 565 -14.98 -21.55 -9.27
N ASP A 566 -14.66 -21.13 -10.50
CA ASP A 566 -14.09 -22.01 -11.52
C ASP A 566 -12.58 -22.22 -11.38
N ALA A 567 -11.90 -21.48 -10.48
CA ALA A 567 -10.43 -21.45 -10.41
C ALA A 567 -9.82 -22.82 -10.13
N ILE A 568 -10.37 -23.57 -9.18
CA ILE A 568 -9.80 -24.86 -8.75
C ILE A 568 -9.86 -25.90 -9.87
N ASP A 569 -11.01 -26.04 -10.54
CA ASP A 569 -11.17 -27.02 -11.59
C ASP A 569 -10.41 -26.62 -12.86
N ALA A 570 -10.42 -25.33 -13.22
CA ALA A 570 -9.63 -24.82 -14.33
C ALA A 570 -8.12 -24.99 -14.08
N LYS A 571 -7.66 -24.88 -12.83
CA LYS A 571 -6.24 -25.08 -12.47
C LYS A 571 -5.81 -26.53 -12.67
N LYS A 572 -6.61 -27.50 -12.22
CA LYS A 572 -6.35 -28.93 -12.49
C LYS A 572 -6.24 -29.21 -13.99
N GLU A 573 -7.15 -28.65 -14.78
CA GLU A 573 -7.12 -28.82 -16.23
C GLU A 573 -5.91 -28.14 -16.89
N ALA A 574 -5.53 -26.95 -16.41
CA ALA A 574 -4.37 -26.22 -16.89
C ALA A 574 -3.07 -26.99 -16.63
N ASP A 575 -2.93 -27.57 -15.43
CA ASP A 575 -1.76 -28.36 -15.04
C ASP A 575 -1.64 -29.63 -15.89
N LEU A 576 -2.75 -30.32 -16.18
CA LEU A 576 -2.76 -31.48 -17.09
C LEU A 576 -2.36 -31.13 -18.52
N GLN A 577 -2.60 -29.90 -18.96
CA GLN A 577 -2.23 -29.39 -20.28
C GLN A 577 -0.82 -28.78 -20.33
N GLY A 578 -0.11 -28.73 -19.20
CA GLY A 578 1.21 -28.11 -19.09
C GLY A 578 1.18 -26.58 -19.30
N LEU A 579 0.06 -25.94 -18.98
CA LEU A 579 -0.05 -24.48 -18.97
C LEU A 579 0.52 -23.92 -17.66
N ASP A 580 0.78 -22.61 -17.61
CA ASP A 580 1.28 -21.98 -16.38
C ASP A 580 0.18 -21.88 -15.29
N GLY A 581 -1.10 -21.92 -15.70
CA GLY A 581 -2.23 -21.93 -14.79
C GLY A 581 -3.48 -21.25 -15.33
N VAL A 582 -4.17 -20.52 -14.46
CA VAL A 582 -5.49 -19.91 -14.74
C VAL A 582 -5.39 -18.40 -14.90
N ILE A 583 -6.13 -17.87 -15.88
CA ILE A 583 -6.30 -16.44 -16.16
C ILE A 583 -7.73 -16.03 -15.80
N LEU A 584 -7.91 -15.20 -14.77
CA LEU A 584 -9.19 -14.56 -14.49
C LEU A 584 -9.36 -13.30 -15.34
N VAL A 585 -10.37 -13.30 -16.22
CA VAL A 585 -10.76 -12.15 -17.03
C VAL A 585 -11.98 -11.50 -16.38
N THR A 586 -11.82 -10.29 -15.85
CA THR A 586 -12.83 -9.66 -14.98
C THR A 586 -12.94 -8.14 -15.20
N ARG A 587 -13.91 -7.48 -14.56
CA ARG A 587 -13.91 -6.01 -14.45
C ARG A 587 -13.18 -5.62 -13.16
N GLU A 588 -12.65 -4.40 -13.12
CA GLU A 588 -12.05 -3.88 -11.89
C GLU A 588 -13.15 -3.73 -10.83
N GLY A 589 -12.97 -4.33 -9.65
CA GLY A 589 -13.97 -4.34 -8.57
C GLY A 589 -14.89 -5.57 -8.53
N ASP A 590 -14.88 -6.45 -9.53
CA ASP A 590 -15.75 -7.64 -9.60
C ASP A 590 -15.21 -8.86 -8.82
N LEU A 591 -14.08 -8.73 -8.10
CA LEU A 591 -13.62 -9.80 -7.21
C LEU A 591 -14.57 -9.87 -6.00
N PRO A 592 -15.21 -11.02 -5.74
CA PRO A 592 -16.09 -11.15 -4.58
C PRO A 592 -15.33 -10.86 -3.28
N LYS A 593 -16.06 -10.47 -2.23
CA LYS A 593 -15.47 -10.30 -0.89
C LYS A 593 -15.25 -11.65 -0.19
N ASP A 594 -16.15 -12.60 -0.42
CA ASP A 594 -16.16 -13.92 0.23
C ASP A 594 -15.27 -14.96 -0.47
N VAL A 595 -14.13 -14.55 -1.01
CA VAL A 595 -13.25 -15.48 -1.72
C VAL A 595 -12.40 -16.25 -0.71
N THR A 596 -12.33 -17.57 -0.86
CA THR A 596 -11.45 -18.38 -0.04
C THR A 596 -9.98 -18.22 -0.44
N VAL A 597 -9.06 -18.42 0.51
CA VAL A 597 -7.60 -18.50 0.23
C VAL A 597 -7.33 -19.43 -0.94
N GLU A 598 -7.96 -20.62 -0.89
CA GLU A 598 -7.79 -21.65 -1.91
C GLU A 598 -8.21 -21.14 -3.30
N GLN A 599 -9.33 -20.44 -3.41
CA GLN A 599 -9.78 -19.90 -4.70
C GLN A 599 -8.80 -18.85 -5.27
N ILE A 600 -8.29 -17.94 -4.43
CA ILE A 600 -7.33 -16.92 -4.85
C ILE A 600 -6.00 -17.54 -5.28
N ASP A 601 -5.48 -18.50 -4.51
CA ASP A 601 -4.19 -19.16 -4.78
C ASP A 601 -4.20 -19.95 -6.10
N ASN A 602 -5.37 -20.40 -6.54
CA ASN A 602 -5.55 -21.08 -7.82
C ASN A 602 -5.65 -20.12 -9.02
N ILE A 603 -5.68 -18.80 -8.81
CA ILE A 603 -5.59 -17.80 -9.87
C ILE A 603 -4.15 -17.32 -10.02
N ASN A 604 -3.58 -17.57 -11.20
CA ASN A 604 -2.17 -17.28 -11.44
C ASN A 604 -1.98 -16.05 -12.33
N ALA A 605 -3.03 -15.59 -13.00
CA ALA A 605 -3.00 -14.37 -13.80
C ALA A 605 -4.33 -13.62 -13.87
N PHE A 606 -4.28 -12.31 -14.09
CA PHE A 606 -5.43 -11.42 -14.19
C PHE A 606 -5.45 -10.60 -15.49
N ILE A 607 -6.63 -10.41 -16.05
CA ILE A 607 -6.91 -9.46 -17.14
C ILE A 607 -8.13 -8.62 -16.75
N SER A 608 -8.03 -7.29 -16.79
CA SER A 608 -9.16 -6.40 -16.46
C SER A 608 -9.52 -5.39 -17.55
N THR A 609 -10.80 -5.00 -17.57
CA THR A 609 -11.35 -3.98 -18.48
C THR A 609 -10.80 -2.58 -18.20
N HIS A 610 -10.63 -2.24 -16.93
CA HIS A 610 -10.22 -0.92 -16.45
C HIS A 610 -9.11 -1.09 -15.41
N GLY A 611 -8.38 -0.01 -15.15
CA GLY A 611 -7.40 0.04 -14.08
C GLY A 611 -5.96 0.32 -14.53
N GLY A 612 -5.23 0.95 -13.64
CA GLY A 612 -3.80 1.22 -13.73
C GLY A 612 -3.01 0.36 -12.75
N ILE A 613 -1.72 0.65 -12.60
CA ILE A 613 -0.80 -0.15 -11.77
C ILE A 613 -1.05 0.00 -10.25
N THR A 614 -2.01 0.85 -9.86
CA THR A 614 -2.33 1.16 -8.46
C THR A 614 -3.75 0.78 -8.05
N THR A 615 -4.49 0.02 -8.87
CA THR A 615 -5.86 -0.41 -8.53
C THR A 615 -5.90 -1.61 -7.58
N HIS A 616 -7.09 -2.01 -7.15
CA HIS A 616 -7.29 -3.16 -6.28
C HIS A 616 -6.71 -4.45 -6.88
N LEU A 617 -7.04 -4.76 -8.13
CA LEU A 617 -6.56 -5.97 -8.81
C LEU A 617 -5.04 -5.95 -9.00
N ALA A 618 -4.47 -4.76 -9.22
CA ALA A 618 -3.02 -4.55 -9.21
C ALA A 618 -2.39 -4.96 -7.88
N GLN A 619 -2.97 -4.54 -6.76
CA GLN A 619 -2.49 -4.91 -5.42
C GLN A 619 -2.65 -6.40 -5.15
N VAL A 620 -3.77 -7.01 -5.55
CA VAL A 620 -3.99 -8.46 -5.43
C VAL A 620 -2.94 -9.24 -6.23
N ALA A 621 -2.69 -8.85 -7.48
CA ALA A 621 -1.68 -9.49 -8.33
C ALA A 621 -0.28 -9.38 -7.73
N ILE A 622 0.06 -8.22 -7.16
CA ILE A 622 1.33 -7.98 -6.46
C ILE A 622 1.45 -8.91 -5.23
N LEU A 623 0.42 -8.99 -4.39
CA LEU A 623 0.45 -9.77 -3.15
C LEU A 623 0.57 -11.27 -3.42
N ASN A 624 -0.09 -11.77 -4.46
CA ASN A 624 -0.10 -13.18 -4.82
C ASN A 624 1.01 -13.56 -5.81
N ASN A 625 1.87 -12.60 -6.19
CA ASN A 625 2.89 -12.79 -7.22
C ASN A 625 2.29 -13.34 -8.54
N SER A 626 1.06 -12.92 -8.86
CA SER A 626 0.33 -13.30 -10.07
C SER A 626 0.71 -12.42 -11.25
N SER A 627 0.58 -12.96 -12.46
CA SER A 627 0.74 -12.17 -13.69
C SER A 627 -0.47 -11.25 -13.90
N ALA A 628 -0.30 -10.05 -14.44
CA ALA A 628 -1.47 -9.19 -14.72
C ALA A 628 -1.29 -8.25 -15.91
N ILE A 629 -2.38 -8.07 -16.67
CA ILE A 629 -2.56 -7.00 -17.66
C ILE A 629 -3.86 -6.26 -17.35
N LEU A 630 -3.76 -5.01 -16.91
CA LEU A 630 -4.89 -4.21 -16.45
C LEU A 630 -5.30 -3.13 -17.45
N GLY A 631 -6.55 -2.69 -17.40
CA GLY A 631 -7.02 -1.60 -18.26
C GLY A 631 -6.94 -1.92 -19.76
N VAL A 632 -7.40 -3.11 -20.13
CA VAL A 632 -7.37 -3.57 -21.52
C VAL A 632 -8.41 -2.83 -22.36
N ASN A 633 -7.92 -2.12 -23.37
CA ASN A 633 -8.78 -1.36 -24.27
C ASN A 633 -9.74 -2.28 -25.05
N ASN A 634 -11.00 -1.86 -25.18
CA ASN A 634 -12.05 -2.56 -25.92
C ASN A 634 -12.33 -4.00 -25.42
N LEU A 635 -12.05 -4.27 -24.14
CA LEU A 635 -12.50 -5.49 -23.47
C LEU A 635 -13.87 -5.24 -22.82
N GLU A 636 -14.84 -6.06 -23.18
CA GLU A 636 -16.16 -6.12 -22.55
C GLU A 636 -16.34 -7.49 -21.90
N VAL A 637 -16.52 -7.51 -20.57
CA VAL A 637 -16.68 -8.76 -19.81
C VAL A 637 -18.15 -8.97 -19.48
N LEU A 638 -18.65 -10.17 -19.80
CA LEU A 638 -20.00 -10.64 -19.50
C LEU A 638 -19.89 -11.89 -18.64
N ALA A 639 -19.40 -11.72 -17.40
CA ALA A 639 -19.03 -12.82 -16.49
C ALA A 639 -20.16 -13.82 -16.24
N LYS A 640 -21.40 -13.34 -16.04
CA LYS A 640 -22.61 -14.17 -15.90
C LYS A 640 -22.88 -15.07 -17.11
N LYS A 641 -22.34 -14.73 -18.29
CA LYS A 641 -22.46 -15.52 -19.51
C LYS A 641 -21.19 -16.29 -19.87
N ASN A 642 -20.15 -16.25 -19.02
CA ASN A 642 -18.88 -16.95 -19.22
C ASN A 642 -18.15 -16.61 -20.54
N TYR A 643 -18.23 -15.35 -20.96
CA TYR A 643 -17.44 -14.87 -22.10
C TYR A 643 -17.08 -13.38 -21.97
N ALA A 644 -16.09 -12.98 -22.76
CA ALA A 644 -15.75 -11.58 -23.01
C ALA A 644 -15.55 -11.33 -24.50
N VAL A 645 -15.62 -10.05 -24.88
CA VAL A 645 -15.35 -9.59 -26.24
C VAL A 645 -14.15 -8.64 -26.19
N ILE A 646 -13.15 -8.89 -27.04
CA ILE A 646 -11.98 -8.03 -27.21
C ILE A 646 -11.88 -7.64 -28.68
N GLY A 647 -12.27 -6.42 -29.01
CA GLY A 647 -12.37 -5.96 -30.40
C GLY A 647 -13.29 -6.87 -31.21
N ARG A 648 -12.72 -7.64 -32.15
CA ARG A 648 -13.47 -8.61 -33.00
C ARG A 648 -13.48 -10.04 -32.47
N HIS A 649 -12.80 -10.31 -31.36
CA HIS A 649 -12.60 -11.65 -30.84
C HIS A 649 -13.53 -11.92 -29.67
N THR A 650 -14.19 -13.08 -29.67
CA THR A 650 -14.95 -13.59 -28.52
C THR A 650 -14.10 -14.62 -27.79
N ILE A 651 -13.90 -14.41 -26.48
CA ILE A 651 -13.14 -15.29 -25.61
C ILE A 651 -14.13 -15.97 -24.66
N ARG A 652 -14.09 -17.30 -24.59
CA ARG A 652 -14.99 -18.13 -23.79
C ARG A 652 -14.24 -18.80 -22.64
N LYS A 653 -14.99 -19.21 -21.61
CA LYS A 653 -14.43 -20.00 -20.50
C LYS A 653 -13.76 -21.25 -21.07
N GLY A 654 -12.55 -21.52 -20.60
CA GLY A 654 -11.74 -22.65 -21.05
C GLY A 654 -10.83 -22.36 -22.26
N ASP A 655 -11.01 -21.22 -22.94
CA ASP A 655 -10.06 -20.80 -23.99
C ASP A 655 -8.67 -20.58 -23.41
N ILE A 656 -7.65 -20.73 -24.25
CA ILE A 656 -6.25 -20.49 -23.86
C ILE A 656 -5.82 -19.13 -24.39
N LEU A 657 -5.25 -18.31 -23.51
CA LEU A 657 -4.58 -17.06 -23.87
C LEU A 657 -3.11 -17.11 -23.48
N SER A 658 -2.32 -16.38 -24.24
CA SER A 658 -0.94 -16.05 -23.88
C SER A 658 -0.84 -14.55 -23.63
N MET A 659 -0.16 -14.15 -22.57
CA MET A 659 0.05 -12.77 -22.20
C MET A 659 1.54 -12.46 -22.03
N ASP A 660 1.97 -11.32 -22.57
CA ASP A 660 3.27 -10.70 -22.30
C ASP A 660 3.00 -9.54 -21.34
N ALA A 661 3.00 -9.86 -20.05
CA ALA A 661 2.61 -8.95 -18.99
C ALA A 661 3.75 -8.02 -18.56
N HIS A 662 4.88 -8.04 -19.27
CA HIS A 662 5.98 -7.10 -19.06
C HIS A 662 5.47 -5.65 -19.03
N PRO A 663 5.85 -4.82 -18.05
CA PRO A 663 5.25 -3.50 -17.86
C PRO A 663 5.32 -2.53 -19.06
N LEU A 664 6.36 -2.67 -19.90
CA LEU A 664 6.50 -1.88 -21.13
C LEU A 664 5.65 -2.39 -22.31
N ARG A 665 5.09 -3.61 -22.23
CA ARG A 665 4.42 -4.29 -23.33
C ARG A 665 2.92 -4.45 -23.06
N GLY A 666 2.56 -5.25 -22.06
CA GLY A 666 1.17 -5.53 -21.68
C GLY A 666 0.33 -6.08 -22.83
N LEU A 667 0.80 -7.12 -23.53
CA LEU A 667 0.20 -7.63 -24.77
C LEU A 667 -0.54 -8.95 -24.53
N ILE A 668 -1.70 -9.13 -25.18
CA ILE A 668 -2.53 -10.34 -25.09
C ILE A 668 -2.63 -11.00 -26.46
N TYR A 669 -2.52 -12.33 -26.50
CA TYR A 669 -2.57 -13.14 -27.70
C TYR A 669 -3.52 -14.34 -27.54
N LEU A 670 -4.13 -14.77 -28.65
CA LEU A 670 -4.90 -16.01 -28.70
C LEU A 670 -3.99 -17.24 -28.74
N GLY A 671 -4.41 -18.28 -28.02
CA GLY A 671 -3.80 -19.60 -28.01
C GLY A 671 -2.44 -19.63 -27.31
N ILE A 672 -1.72 -20.74 -27.51
CA ILE A 672 -0.39 -20.97 -26.98
C ILE A 672 0.65 -20.22 -27.84
N LYS A 673 1.67 -19.63 -27.19
CA LYS A 673 2.85 -19.04 -27.82
C LYS A 673 4.12 -19.76 -27.38
N THR A 674 5.14 -19.73 -28.22
CA THR A 674 6.41 -20.40 -27.99
C THR A 674 7.37 -19.46 -27.26
N ARG A 675 7.89 -19.87 -26.09
CA ARG A 675 8.94 -19.11 -25.39
C ARG A 675 10.32 -19.43 -25.96
N ALA A 676 11.26 -18.50 -25.78
CA ALA A 676 12.65 -18.70 -26.21
C ALA A 676 13.32 -19.93 -25.56
N GLU A 677 13.04 -20.20 -24.29
CA GLU A 677 13.64 -21.29 -23.51
C GLU A 677 13.12 -22.67 -23.91
N ASP A 678 11.85 -22.79 -24.33
CA ASP A 678 11.26 -24.05 -24.78
C ASP A 678 12.01 -24.61 -25.99
N ILE A 679 12.55 -23.73 -26.84
CA ILE A 679 13.40 -24.12 -27.97
C ILE A 679 14.75 -24.61 -27.48
N ILE A 680 15.36 -23.92 -26.51
CA ILE A 680 16.66 -24.32 -25.95
C ILE A 680 16.55 -25.70 -25.30
N GLN A 681 15.55 -25.95 -24.45
CA GLN A 681 15.34 -27.28 -23.86
C GLN A 681 15.05 -28.36 -24.91
N LYS A 682 14.24 -28.07 -25.94
CA LYS A 682 13.99 -28.99 -27.06
C LYS A 682 15.25 -29.31 -27.88
N LEU A 683 16.13 -28.34 -28.06
CA LEU A 683 17.41 -28.54 -28.73
C LEU A 683 18.38 -29.34 -27.84
N SER A 684 18.49 -29.02 -26.56
CA SER A 684 19.32 -29.75 -25.59
C SER A 684 18.91 -31.22 -25.46
N SER A 685 17.61 -31.49 -25.35
CA SER A 685 17.05 -32.85 -25.29
C SER A 685 17.17 -33.61 -26.62
N LYS A 686 17.14 -32.92 -27.77
CA LYS A 686 17.48 -33.53 -29.07
C LYS A 686 18.95 -33.88 -29.18
N VAL A 687 19.86 -33.02 -28.71
CA VAL A 687 21.32 -33.28 -28.72
C VAL A 687 21.67 -34.47 -27.83
N ILE A 688 21.01 -34.62 -26.68
CA ILE A 688 21.18 -35.78 -25.80
C ILE A 688 20.62 -37.07 -26.44
N ARG A 689 19.53 -36.98 -27.22
CA ARG A 689 18.96 -38.14 -27.95
C ARG A 689 19.66 -38.49 -29.26
N SER A 690 20.35 -37.54 -29.89
CA SER A 690 21.14 -37.78 -31.13
C SER A 690 22.59 -38.14 -30.86
N GLY A 691 23.01 -38.14 -29.58
CA GLY A 691 24.33 -38.59 -29.12
C GLY A 691 24.33 -39.99 -28.53
N ALA A 692 23.38 -40.86 -28.92
CA ALA A 692 23.31 -42.28 -28.58
C ALA A 692 23.57 -43.14 -29.81
#